data_AF-A0A835EPV5-F1
#
_entry.id   AF-A0A835EPV5-F1
#
_cell.length_a   1.000
_cell.length_b   1.000
_cell.length_c   1.000
_cell.angle_alpha   90.00
_cell.angle_beta   90.00
_cell.angle_gamma   90.00
#
_symmetry.space_group_name_H-M   'P 1'
#
loop_
_entity.id
_entity.type
_entity.pdbx_description
1 polymer ?
#
loop_
_entity_poly.entity_id
_entity_poly.type
_entity_poly.pdbx_seq_one_letter_code
_entity_poly.pdbx_strand_id
1 'polypeptide(L)'
;MPEAAAPSDSDSDSSDSDDEDDGAGGADELRIQALEQALQAQPLDYETHVQYIQCLRKSGNIEKLRAAREEMNKYFPLTPKMWQEWAKDEITLRMSEESFGDIEKLYERGVQEYLSIKLWRDYLDFVEEHDPSVSQCTPSGLSKMRDLFERAITAGGLHVAEGSKLWSAYREYEMAILITITDGNDEEKAKQVQRIRTLFHRQLSVPLAEMESTLSEYKSWEAEQGNANDPSSNFDGVPSNVISAYKKANDMYNERKQYEDQLNDAGASEADKLQEFLKYLKFEESSGDPARVQVLYERAVSELPVSKDLWIGYTSYLDRSLKVPSVLRSVYYRATRNCTWVSELWVHHLLSLERIHSSEEELRGVFERAVQCSFATVQEYLNLYLTRVHSLRRRISDGLDFQLIRQTFTDAEEFLSPQLETKELLRLNAYWAKLELNLGKDPGAARGVWENTIKKCGSVLEVWQQYISMELEMGHLREARSLYKRCYSKRFAGSGSEDICHAWIRFEEEHGTLDDYDLAVKKVTPRLKELMVFKSQEEAKLEAYSLNDNSTADDSSQKRKASKMANKQQPAAKKRKENPPKSAKSSDVQGSKTQKVGESTREKVEASTEMKVDSDSRTGNTGSNEPKSSFYTDKCTVFVSNIDLKANEDDLRRFFSDIGGATAIRLLKDKFTKKSRGLAYVDFSDNKHLEAALRKNKQKLLGKKVSIARSDPSKSKKSREAGPSSTGHDNLPQSGDDGAKAPGSRPDKEVAKDDVKITGKNTFFAPRSVVKPLGWTTKDDKTDGGTGELKSNEEFRNLLLKK
;
A
#
# COMPACT_ATOMS: atom_id res chain seq x y z
N MET A 1 95.17 -64.17 -18.18
CA MET A 1 96.01 -62.95 -18.25
C MET A 1 96.12 -62.55 -19.71
N PRO A 2 96.22 -61.25 -20.01
CA PRO A 2 95.27 -60.19 -19.64
C PRO A 2 93.99 -60.38 -20.54
N GLU A 3 93.14 -59.45 -20.94
CA GLU A 3 93.19 -58.00 -21.17
C GLU A 3 91.87 -57.35 -20.71
N ALA A 4 91.91 -56.09 -20.27
CA ALA A 4 90.85 -55.48 -19.46
C ALA A 4 90.00 -54.47 -20.26
N ALA A 5 88.69 -54.66 -20.23
CA ALA A 5 87.69 -53.68 -20.62
C ALA A 5 86.86 -53.28 -19.39
N ALA A 6 86.39 -52.02 -19.35
CA ALA A 6 85.48 -51.49 -18.34
C ALA A 6 84.17 -51.04 -19.01
N PRO A 7 83.02 -51.03 -18.29
CA PRO A 7 81.75 -51.41 -18.90
C PRO A 7 80.77 -50.25 -19.13
N SER A 8 79.62 -50.63 -19.70
CA SER A 8 78.45 -49.81 -20.00
C SER A 8 77.31 -49.99 -18.97
N ASP A 9 76.40 -49.01 -18.96
CA ASP A 9 74.96 -49.05 -18.67
C ASP A 9 74.38 -49.79 -17.44
N SER A 10 73.60 -49.07 -16.62
CA SER A 10 72.20 -49.45 -16.30
C SER A 10 71.46 -48.31 -15.55
N ASP A 11 70.31 -47.95 -16.09
CA ASP A 11 69.02 -47.61 -15.45
C ASP A 11 68.94 -46.66 -14.25
N SER A 12 68.06 -45.66 -14.38
CA SER A 12 67.38 -44.95 -13.28
C SER A 12 65.88 -44.93 -13.57
N ASP A 13 65.05 -45.27 -12.57
CA ASP A 13 63.63 -45.56 -12.77
C ASP A 13 62.80 -44.44 -13.42
N SER A 14 61.94 -44.86 -14.34
CA SER A 14 60.78 -44.10 -14.81
C SER A 14 59.58 -44.49 -13.95
N SER A 15 59.15 -43.60 -13.05
CA SER A 15 57.83 -43.70 -12.41
C SER A 15 56.96 -42.55 -12.89
N ASP A 16 55.76 -42.88 -13.38
CA ASP A 16 54.70 -41.88 -13.55
C ASP A 16 54.34 -41.24 -12.21
N SER A 17 53.82 -40.02 -12.30
CA SER A 17 53.07 -39.31 -11.26
C SER A 17 52.00 -38.51 -11.99
N ASP A 18 50.72 -38.82 -11.76
CA ASP A 18 49.61 -38.28 -12.53
C ASP A 18 49.32 -36.80 -12.20
N ASP A 19 49.87 -35.88 -13.02
CA ASP A 19 49.60 -34.42 -12.94
C ASP A 19 48.22 -34.03 -13.56
N GLU A 20 47.12 -34.63 -13.08
CA GLU A 20 45.74 -34.26 -13.48
C GLU A 20 44.76 -34.05 -12.29
N ASP A 21 44.90 -32.93 -11.55
CA ASP A 21 43.75 -32.30 -10.85
C ASP A 21 43.93 -30.79 -10.52
N ASP A 22 45.14 -30.36 -10.12
CA ASP A 22 45.42 -29.03 -9.53
C ASP A 22 45.01 -27.80 -10.38
N GLY A 23 44.75 -27.97 -11.67
CA GLY A 23 44.27 -26.90 -12.56
C GLY A 23 42.87 -26.37 -12.25
N ALA A 24 42.00 -27.15 -11.61
CA ALA A 24 40.61 -26.77 -11.36
C ALA A 24 40.45 -25.80 -10.17
N GLY A 25 41.06 -26.12 -9.03
CA GLY A 25 40.86 -25.38 -7.77
C GLY A 25 41.30 -23.91 -7.86
N GLY A 26 42.46 -23.65 -8.47
CA GLY A 26 42.97 -22.27 -8.64
C GLY A 26 42.09 -21.39 -9.53
N ALA A 27 41.42 -21.96 -10.53
CA ALA A 27 40.51 -21.22 -11.40
C ALA A 27 39.21 -20.82 -10.68
N ASP A 28 38.63 -21.72 -9.88
CA ASP A 28 37.44 -21.40 -9.09
C ASP A 28 37.75 -20.47 -7.91
N GLU A 29 38.93 -20.52 -7.28
CA GLU A 29 39.30 -19.53 -6.25
C GLU A 29 39.53 -18.13 -6.84
N LEU A 30 40.17 -17.99 -8.00
CA LEU A 30 40.25 -16.72 -8.71
C LEU A 30 38.86 -16.17 -9.09
N ARG A 31 37.92 -17.04 -9.46
CA ARG A 31 36.53 -16.67 -9.73
C ARG A 31 35.81 -16.19 -8.45
N ILE A 32 36.01 -16.86 -7.32
CA ILE A 32 35.48 -16.46 -6.02
C ILE A 32 35.99 -15.05 -5.64
N GLN A 33 37.28 -14.77 -5.80
CA GLN A 33 37.86 -13.45 -5.52
C GLN A 33 37.31 -12.36 -6.45
N ALA A 34 37.11 -12.65 -7.74
CA ALA A 34 36.52 -11.71 -8.69
C ALA A 34 35.05 -11.37 -8.37
N LEU A 35 34.26 -12.38 -7.97
CA LEU A 35 32.88 -12.20 -7.53
C LEU A 35 32.80 -11.43 -6.19
N GLU A 36 33.73 -11.68 -5.26
CA GLU A 36 33.83 -10.94 -4.00
C GLU A 36 34.12 -9.45 -4.24
N GLN A 37 35.02 -9.12 -5.16
CA GLN A 37 35.28 -7.73 -5.58
C GLN A 37 34.07 -7.09 -6.28
N ALA A 38 33.34 -7.85 -7.11
CA ALA A 38 32.10 -7.37 -7.74
C ALA A 38 31.01 -7.05 -6.70
N LEU A 39 30.84 -7.89 -5.67
CA LEU A 39 29.92 -7.62 -4.56
C LEU A 39 30.35 -6.43 -3.69
N GLN A 40 31.65 -6.22 -3.48
CA GLN A 40 32.16 -5.02 -2.80
C GLN A 40 31.87 -3.74 -3.60
N ALA A 41 31.88 -3.80 -4.94
CA ALA A 41 31.54 -2.68 -5.82
C ALA A 41 30.01 -2.44 -5.95
N GLN A 42 29.21 -3.51 -6.00
CA GLN A 42 27.76 -3.46 -6.14
C GLN A 42 27.05 -4.52 -5.26
N PRO A 43 26.84 -4.24 -3.95
CA PRO A 43 26.21 -5.19 -3.02
C PRO A 43 24.77 -5.58 -3.36
N LEU A 44 24.12 -4.83 -4.25
CA LEU A 44 22.72 -4.99 -4.67
C LEU A 44 22.56 -5.75 -6.00
N ASP A 45 23.59 -6.46 -6.49
CA ASP A 45 23.42 -7.39 -7.61
C ASP A 45 23.06 -8.81 -7.14
N TYR A 46 21.79 -9.18 -7.31
CA TYR A 46 21.26 -10.49 -6.99
C TYR A 46 21.97 -11.63 -7.73
N GLU A 47 22.31 -11.45 -9.01
CA GLU A 47 22.87 -12.53 -9.83
C GLU A 47 24.32 -12.84 -9.41
N THR A 48 25.13 -11.83 -9.14
CA THR A 48 26.48 -12.02 -8.58
C THR A 48 26.43 -12.72 -7.22
N HIS A 49 25.47 -12.41 -6.34
CA HIS A 49 25.29 -13.16 -5.07
C HIS A 49 24.98 -14.65 -5.30
N VAL A 50 24.05 -14.96 -6.23
CA VAL A 50 23.71 -16.35 -6.57
C VAL A 50 24.93 -17.11 -7.12
N GLN A 51 25.68 -16.50 -8.04
CA GLN A 51 26.88 -17.12 -8.60
C GLN A 51 28.00 -17.31 -7.56
N TYR A 52 28.18 -16.34 -6.65
CA TYR A 52 29.14 -16.43 -5.55
C TYR A 52 28.81 -17.59 -4.60
N ILE A 53 27.54 -17.73 -4.21
CA ILE A 53 27.05 -18.85 -3.39
C ILE A 53 27.23 -20.20 -4.12
N GLN A 54 26.97 -20.27 -5.43
CA GLN A 54 27.20 -21.49 -6.22
C GLN A 54 28.68 -21.88 -6.30
N CYS A 55 29.59 -20.92 -6.50
CA CYS A 55 31.04 -21.18 -6.49
C CYS A 55 31.55 -21.61 -5.10
N LEU A 56 31.10 -20.95 -4.03
CA LEU A 56 31.47 -21.31 -2.65
C LEU A 56 30.95 -22.69 -2.22
N ARG A 57 29.79 -23.12 -2.74
CA ARG A 57 29.26 -24.47 -2.50
C ARG A 57 30.08 -25.55 -3.23
N LYS A 58 30.64 -25.23 -4.41
CA LYS A 58 31.55 -26.14 -5.13
C LYS A 58 32.92 -26.26 -4.48
N SER A 59 33.50 -25.15 -4.01
CA SER A 59 34.82 -25.15 -3.35
C SER A 59 34.79 -25.62 -1.90
N GLY A 60 33.63 -26.04 -1.38
CA GLY A 60 33.49 -26.58 -0.01
C GLY A 60 33.74 -25.58 1.12
N ASN A 61 33.85 -24.28 0.84
CA ASN A 61 34.23 -23.29 1.85
C ASN A 61 33.02 -22.87 2.71
N ILE A 62 32.68 -23.73 3.67
CA ILE A 62 31.46 -23.68 4.50
C ILE A 62 31.25 -22.32 5.18
N GLU A 63 32.32 -21.73 5.74
CA GLU A 63 32.19 -20.50 6.54
C GLU A 63 31.96 -19.26 5.65
N LYS A 64 32.68 -19.18 4.52
CA LYS A 64 32.39 -18.17 3.49
C LYS A 64 30.99 -18.36 2.89
N LEU A 65 30.58 -19.61 2.63
CA LEU A 65 29.25 -19.94 2.10
C LEU A 65 28.12 -19.45 3.01
N ARG A 66 28.25 -19.64 4.34
CA ARG A 66 27.28 -19.11 5.31
C ARG A 66 27.29 -17.58 5.36
N ALA A 67 28.46 -16.95 5.39
CA ALA A 67 28.58 -15.49 5.39
C ALA A 67 27.95 -14.87 4.14
N ALA A 68 28.17 -15.46 2.96
CA ALA A 68 27.55 -15.06 1.71
C ALA A 68 26.01 -15.19 1.74
N ARG A 69 25.48 -16.27 2.31
CA ARG A 69 24.02 -16.50 2.45
C ARG A 69 23.35 -15.50 3.40
N GLU A 70 23.99 -15.16 4.51
CA GLU A 70 23.47 -14.13 5.44
C GLU A 70 23.52 -12.72 4.82
N GLU A 71 24.63 -12.34 4.17
CA GLU A 71 24.76 -11.04 3.52
C GLU A 71 23.84 -10.92 2.28
N MET A 72 23.55 -12.01 1.58
CA MET A 72 22.50 -12.02 0.54
C MET A 72 21.11 -11.79 1.15
N ASN A 73 20.75 -12.54 2.21
CA ASN A 73 19.44 -12.46 2.88
C ASN A 73 19.13 -11.04 3.41
N LYS A 74 20.16 -10.39 3.97
CA LYS A 74 20.12 -9.00 4.45
C LYS A 74 19.55 -8.01 3.42
N TYR A 75 19.84 -8.21 2.13
CA TYR A 75 19.28 -7.38 1.04
C TYR A 75 18.05 -8.02 0.37
N PHE A 76 18.05 -9.34 0.15
CA PHE A 76 17.07 -10.05 -0.67
C PHE A 76 16.33 -11.14 0.13
N PRO A 77 14.98 -11.15 0.15
CA PRO A 77 14.21 -12.30 0.62
C PRO A 77 14.59 -13.57 -0.17
N LEU A 78 14.93 -14.66 0.52
CA LEU A 78 15.37 -15.89 -0.14
C LEU A 78 14.15 -16.72 -0.55
N THR A 79 14.21 -17.33 -1.74
CA THR A 79 13.12 -18.22 -2.18
C THR A 79 13.04 -19.47 -1.30
N PRO A 80 11.87 -20.12 -1.18
CA PRO A 80 11.75 -21.34 -0.38
C PRO A 80 12.76 -22.43 -0.72
N LYS A 81 13.12 -22.58 -2.02
CA LYS A 81 14.15 -23.53 -2.46
C LYS A 81 15.53 -23.21 -1.88
N MET A 82 15.91 -21.94 -1.86
CA MET A 82 17.20 -21.49 -1.32
C MET A 82 17.28 -21.71 0.20
N TRP A 83 16.17 -21.54 0.91
CA TRP A 83 16.07 -21.94 2.33
C TRP A 83 16.22 -23.45 2.51
N GLN A 84 15.55 -24.28 1.70
CA GLN A 84 15.69 -25.75 1.73
C GLN A 84 17.13 -26.20 1.43
N GLU A 85 17.77 -25.61 0.42
CA GLU A 85 19.16 -25.92 0.06
C GLU A 85 20.17 -25.49 1.15
N TRP A 86 19.96 -24.33 1.78
CA TRP A 86 20.80 -23.89 2.89
C TRP A 86 20.65 -24.80 4.11
N ALA A 87 19.42 -25.14 4.51
CA ALA A 87 19.19 -26.08 5.61
C ALA A 87 19.85 -27.44 5.34
N LYS A 88 19.68 -28.00 4.14
CA LYS A 88 20.25 -29.30 3.78
C LYS A 88 21.79 -29.29 3.71
N ASP A 89 22.40 -28.18 3.26
CA ASP A 89 23.86 -28.01 3.38
C ASP A 89 24.32 -27.95 4.85
N GLU A 90 23.65 -27.20 5.73
CA GLU A 90 24.04 -27.10 7.15
C GLU A 90 23.85 -28.43 7.90
N ILE A 91 22.79 -29.19 7.56
CA ILE A 91 22.55 -30.55 8.07
C ILE A 91 23.70 -31.47 7.65
N THR A 92 23.99 -31.56 6.35
CA THR A 92 25.04 -32.45 5.82
C THR A 92 26.45 -32.11 6.29
N LEU A 93 26.70 -30.86 6.71
CA LEU A 93 28.04 -30.37 7.04
C LEU A 93 28.33 -30.19 8.55
N ARG A 94 27.32 -30.07 9.42
CA ARG A 94 27.54 -29.70 10.84
C ARG A 94 26.71 -30.46 11.89
N MET A 95 26.00 -31.54 11.55
CA MET A 95 25.05 -32.14 12.49
C MET A 95 25.68 -32.63 13.81
N SER A 96 25.23 -31.97 14.88
CA SER A 96 25.64 -32.10 16.28
C SER A 96 24.55 -31.46 17.15
N GLU A 97 24.46 -31.83 18.43
CA GLU A 97 23.40 -31.33 19.31
C GLU A 97 23.43 -29.80 19.47
N GLU A 98 24.62 -29.19 19.40
CA GLU A 98 24.78 -27.73 19.44
C GLU A 98 24.30 -27.03 18.15
N SER A 99 24.46 -27.66 16.98
CA SER A 99 24.07 -27.06 15.69
C SER A 99 22.57 -27.19 15.39
N PHE A 100 21.89 -28.19 15.98
CA PHE A 100 20.43 -28.36 15.84
C PHE A 100 19.67 -27.07 16.14
N GLY A 101 20.02 -26.39 17.24
CA GLY A 101 19.36 -25.16 17.66
C GLY A 101 19.61 -23.94 16.75
N ASP A 102 20.61 -23.98 15.86
CA ASP A 102 20.82 -22.95 14.83
C ASP A 102 20.12 -23.31 13.51
N ILE A 103 20.02 -24.58 13.16
CA ILE A 103 19.25 -25.05 11.99
C ILE A 103 17.74 -24.90 12.25
N GLU A 104 17.26 -25.13 13.48
CA GLU A 104 15.88 -24.84 13.88
C GLU A 104 15.52 -23.35 13.67
N LYS A 105 16.43 -22.43 14.05
CA LYS A 105 16.26 -20.98 13.76
C LYS A 105 16.28 -20.67 12.25
N LEU A 106 17.03 -21.45 11.47
CA LEU A 106 17.12 -21.28 10.01
C LEU A 106 15.78 -21.61 9.33
N TYR A 107 15.18 -22.75 9.70
CA TYR A 107 13.84 -23.13 9.25
C TYR A 107 12.78 -22.13 9.71
N GLU A 108 12.80 -21.71 10.98
CA GLU A 108 11.88 -20.68 11.51
C GLU A 108 11.94 -19.37 10.70
N ARG A 109 13.13 -18.92 10.29
CA ARG A 109 13.28 -17.74 9.41
C ARG A 109 12.65 -17.98 8.04
N GLY A 110 12.89 -19.13 7.43
CA GLY A 110 12.37 -19.46 6.10
C GLY A 110 10.84 -19.56 6.05
N VAL A 111 10.21 -20.23 7.03
CA VAL A 111 8.73 -20.36 7.08
C VAL A 111 8.02 -19.06 7.45
N GLN A 112 8.72 -18.10 8.05
CA GLN A 112 8.22 -16.75 8.30
C GLN A 112 8.33 -15.84 7.05
N GLU A 113 9.23 -16.15 6.12
CA GLU A 113 9.47 -15.35 4.92
C GLU A 113 8.51 -15.69 3.77
N TYR A 114 8.18 -16.97 3.56
CA TYR A 114 7.18 -17.42 2.58
C TYR A 114 6.42 -18.66 3.04
N LEU A 115 5.13 -18.71 2.71
CA LEU A 115 4.34 -19.93 2.85
C LEU A 115 4.77 -20.96 1.80
N SER A 116 5.57 -21.96 2.22
CA SER A 116 5.94 -23.10 1.38
C SER A 116 5.68 -24.40 2.12
N ILE A 117 4.75 -25.21 1.60
CA ILE A 117 4.41 -26.52 2.15
C ILE A 117 5.57 -27.51 2.07
N LYS A 118 6.45 -27.35 1.07
CA LYS A 118 7.67 -28.15 0.90
C LYS A 118 8.72 -27.80 1.95
N LEU A 119 8.86 -26.52 2.30
CA LEU A 119 9.74 -26.09 3.40
C LEU A 119 9.19 -26.50 4.78
N TRP A 120 7.87 -26.43 4.98
CA TRP A 120 7.25 -26.95 6.20
C TRP A 120 7.44 -28.46 6.36
N ARG A 121 7.36 -29.25 5.27
CA ARG A 121 7.71 -30.68 5.31
C ARG A 121 9.19 -30.91 5.64
N ASP A 122 10.10 -30.29 4.89
CA ASP A 122 11.54 -30.38 5.16
C ASP A 122 11.92 -29.98 6.60
N TYR A 123 11.13 -29.14 7.28
CA TYR A 123 11.30 -28.77 8.69
C TYR A 123 10.73 -29.82 9.65
N LEU A 124 9.54 -30.35 9.37
CA LEU A 124 8.93 -31.45 10.13
C LEU A 124 9.83 -32.70 10.09
N ASP A 125 10.23 -33.10 8.88
CA ASP A 125 11.11 -34.25 8.62
C ASP A 125 12.44 -34.08 9.38
N PHE A 126 13.05 -32.88 9.36
CA PHE A 126 14.26 -32.55 10.13
C PHE A 126 14.08 -32.71 11.65
N VAL A 127 12.98 -32.20 12.22
CA VAL A 127 12.72 -32.27 13.67
C VAL A 127 12.40 -33.70 14.12
N GLU A 128 11.77 -34.51 13.26
CA GLU A 128 11.52 -35.94 13.53
C GLU A 128 12.82 -36.76 13.58
N GLU A 129 13.71 -36.55 12.59
CA GLU A 129 14.98 -37.27 12.48
C GLU A 129 16.02 -36.83 13.53
N HIS A 130 16.11 -35.52 13.83
CA HIS A 130 17.29 -34.95 14.52
C HIS A 130 17.04 -34.47 15.96
N ASP A 131 15.80 -34.39 16.46
CA ASP A 131 15.54 -34.07 17.88
C ASP A 131 15.53 -35.38 18.72
N PRO A 132 16.47 -35.57 19.67
CA PRO A 132 16.50 -36.77 20.51
C PRO A 132 15.21 -36.98 21.33
N SER A 133 14.51 -35.89 21.64
CA SER A 133 13.26 -35.91 22.42
C SER A 133 12.09 -36.44 21.60
N VAL A 134 12.08 -36.18 20.29
CA VAL A 134 11.00 -36.54 19.35
C VAL A 134 11.20 -37.97 18.87
N SER A 135 12.41 -38.30 18.41
CA SER A 135 12.79 -39.65 17.98
C SER A 135 12.65 -40.71 19.08
N GLN A 136 12.96 -40.38 20.34
CA GLN A 136 12.72 -41.25 21.50
C GLN A 136 11.26 -41.22 22.00
N CYS A 137 10.33 -40.57 21.28
CA CYS A 137 8.91 -40.45 21.62
C CYS A 137 8.63 -39.94 23.05
N THR A 138 9.48 -39.06 23.58
CA THR A 138 9.29 -38.52 24.95
C THR A 138 8.02 -37.67 25.04
N PRO A 139 7.29 -37.62 26.17
CA PRO A 139 6.08 -36.80 26.29
C PRO A 139 6.29 -35.31 25.97
N SER A 140 7.50 -34.79 26.22
CA SER A 140 7.94 -33.45 25.84
C SER A 140 8.15 -33.29 24.33
N GLY A 141 8.87 -34.20 23.67
CA GLY A 141 9.07 -34.19 22.23
C GLY A 141 7.77 -34.37 21.45
N LEU A 142 6.91 -35.29 21.93
CA LEU A 142 5.56 -35.48 21.40
C LEU A 142 4.67 -34.23 21.53
N SER A 143 4.88 -33.36 22.52
CA SER A 143 4.21 -32.05 22.55
C SER A 143 4.83 -31.11 21.52
N LYS A 144 6.16 -30.94 21.53
CA LYS A 144 6.91 -30.07 20.61
C LYS A 144 6.52 -30.34 19.14
N MET A 145 6.49 -31.61 18.75
CA MET A 145 6.18 -32.00 17.37
C MET A 145 4.71 -31.78 17.00
N ARG A 146 3.77 -32.05 17.92
CA ARG A 146 2.35 -31.72 17.72
C ARG A 146 2.11 -30.21 17.63
N ASP A 147 2.75 -29.43 18.49
CA ASP A 147 2.70 -27.96 18.44
C ASP A 147 3.30 -27.43 17.13
N LEU A 148 4.34 -28.07 16.57
CA LEU A 148 4.90 -27.78 15.25
C LEU A 148 3.92 -28.13 14.10
N PHE A 149 3.28 -29.30 14.12
CA PHE A 149 2.24 -29.68 13.15
C PHE A 149 1.03 -28.72 13.18
N GLU A 150 0.57 -28.31 14.36
CA GLU A 150 -0.54 -27.34 14.48
C GLU A 150 -0.14 -25.95 13.96
N ARG A 151 1.14 -25.53 14.08
CA ARG A 151 1.65 -24.32 13.41
C ARG A 151 1.67 -24.47 11.89
N ALA A 152 2.18 -25.58 11.36
CA ALA A 152 2.19 -25.86 9.92
C ALA A 152 0.77 -25.87 9.33
N ILE A 153 -0.20 -26.48 10.03
CA ILE A 153 -1.62 -26.49 9.64
C ILE A 153 -2.27 -25.11 9.77
N THR A 154 -1.89 -24.31 10.77
CA THR A 154 -2.36 -22.92 10.89
C THR A 154 -1.84 -22.03 9.74
N ALA A 155 -0.62 -22.28 9.25
CA ALA A 155 -0.02 -21.54 8.14
C ALA A 155 -0.51 -22.00 6.76
N GLY A 156 -0.55 -23.32 6.50
CA GLY A 156 -0.78 -23.90 5.17
C GLY A 156 -1.94 -24.90 5.07
N GLY A 157 -2.60 -25.26 6.17
CA GLY A 157 -3.63 -26.31 6.20
C GLY A 157 -4.94 -25.99 5.46
N LEU A 158 -5.14 -24.74 5.02
CA LEU A 158 -6.26 -24.30 4.16
C LEU A 158 -5.87 -24.18 2.66
N HIS A 159 -4.61 -24.46 2.30
CA HIS A 159 -4.09 -24.32 0.95
C HIS A 159 -4.70 -25.40 0.04
N VAL A 160 -5.59 -25.00 -0.87
CA VAL A 160 -6.44 -25.94 -1.65
C VAL A 160 -5.64 -27.02 -2.37
N ALA A 161 -4.59 -26.67 -3.14
CA ALA A 161 -3.85 -27.65 -3.94
C ALA A 161 -2.86 -28.55 -3.15
N GLU A 162 -1.93 -27.99 -2.38
CA GLU A 162 -0.90 -28.78 -1.66
C GLU A 162 -1.20 -29.06 -0.18
N GLY A 163 -2.25 -28.48 0.42
CA GLY A 163 -2.51 -28.55 1.87
C GLY A 163 -2.77 -29.97 2.38
N SER A 164 -3.28 -30.87 1.53
CA SER A 164 -3.44 -32.30 1.82
C SER A 164 -2.15 -32.94 2.33
N LYS A 165 -0.99 -32.48 1.84
CA LYS A 165 0.36 -33.00 2.15
C LYS A 165 0.85 -32.68 3.56
N LEU A 166 0.32 -31.63 4.21
CA LEU A 166 0.59 -31.34 5.62
C LEU A 166 -0.33 -32.16 6.52
N TRP A 167 -1.60 -32.32 6.12
CA TRP A 167 -2.53 -33.19 6.84
C TRP A 167 -2.12 -34.66 6.74
N SER A 168 -1.53 -35.11 5.63
CA SER A 168 -1.04 -36.49 5.47
C SER A 168 0.13 -36.75 6.41
N ALA A 169 1.18 -35.93 6.37
CA ALA A 169 2.33 -36.03 7.29
C ALA A 169 1.92 -36.09 8.77
N TYR A 170 0.93 -35.30 9.21
CA TYR A 170 0.45 -35.36 10.59
C TYR A 170 -0.34 -36.64 10.92
N ARG A 171 -1.10 -37.20 9.95
CA ARG A 171 -1.73 -38.51 10.11
C ARG A 171 -0.69 -39.62 10.16
N GLU A 172 0.27 -39.60 9.23
CA GLU A 172 1.37 -40.56 9.12
C GLU A 172 2.18 -40.62 10.44
N TYR A 173 2.54 -39.45 11.00
CA TYR A 173 3.22 -39.34 12.31
C TYR A 173 2.39 -39.88 13.48
N GLU A 174 1.13 -39.46 13.63
CA GLU A 174 0.27 -39.94 14.72
C GLU A 174 -0.09 -41.43 14.57
N MET A 175 -0.08 -41.98 13.34
CA MET A 175 -0.23 -43.41 13.07
C MET A 175 1.05 -44.20 13.37
N ALA A 176 2.24 -43.65 13.11
CA ALA A 176 3.50 -44.25 13.53
C ALA A 176 3.57 -44.38 15.07
N ILE A 177 3.16 -43.33 15.80
CA ILE A 177 3.02 -43.37 17.27
C ILE A 177 2.01 -44.44 17.73
N LEU A 178 0.91 -44.66 16.98
CA LEU A 178 -0.05 -45.72 17.33
C LEU A 178 0.57 -47.14 17.23
N ILE A 179 1.56 -47.33 16.37
CA ILE A 179 2.28 -48.60 16.19
C ILE A 179 3.35 -48.81 17.29
N THR A 180 3.93 -47.75 17.85
CA THR A 180 4.94 -47.86 18.93
C THR A 180 4.35 -48.04 20.33
N ILE A 181 3.05 -47.80 20.53
CA ILE A 181 2.36 -48.11 21.78
C ILE A 181 2.24 -49.64 21.95
N THR A 182 2.82 -50.17 23.02
CA THR A 182 2.84 -51.61 23.30
C THR A 182 1.46 -52.17 23.67
N ASP A 183 1.23 -53.44 23.30
CA ASP A 183 0.00 -54.17 23.62
C ASP A 183 -0.12 -54.40 25.14
N GLY A 184 -0.87 -53.50 25.79
CA GLY A 184 -1.09 -53.43 27.23
C GLY A 184 -1.63 -52.07 27.68
N ASN A 185 -1.27 -50.98 26.99
CA ASN A 185 -1.73 -49.62 27.32
C ASN A 185 -3.00 -49.23 26.54
N ASP A 186 -4.07 -50.03 26.66
CA ASP A 186 -5.34 -49.83 25.92
C ASP A 186 -5.94 -48.42 26.07
N GLU A 187 -5.80 -47.78 27.24
CA GLU A 187 -6.29 -46.42 27.46
C GLU A 187 -5.51 -45.36 26.66
N GLU A 188 -4.21 -45.57 26.44
CA GLU A 188 -3.36 -44.70 25.62
C GLU A 188 -3.59 -44.95 24.13
N LYS A 189 -3.70 -46.23 23.74
CA LYS A 189 -4.09 -46.67 22.40
C LYS A 189 -5.44 -46.05 22.00
N ALA A 190 -6.44 -46.10 22.89
CA ALA A 190 -7.74 -45.47 22.67
C ALA A 190 -7.68 -43.92 22.55
N LYS A 191 -6.87 -43.24 23.39
CA LYS A 191 -6.63 -41.79 23.28
C LYS A 191 -5.98 -41.44 21.93
N GLN A 192 -5.02 -42.26 21.47
CA GLN A 192 -4.29 -42.05 20.22
C GLN A 192 -5.18 -42.29 18.99
N VAL A 193 -5.94 -43.38 18.96
CA VAL A 193 -6.99 -43.62 17.94
C VAL A 193 -7.97 -42.45 17.89
N GLN A 194 -8.42 -41.94 19.03
CA GLN A 194 -9.34 -40.81 19.05
C GLN A 194 -8.71 -39.50 18.52
N ARG A 195 -7.39 -39.28 18.71
CA ARG A 195 -6.67 -38.16 18.07
C ARG A 195 -6.69 -38.29 16.55
N ILE A 196 -6.25 -39.43 16.01
CA ILE A 196 -6.22 -39.70 14.56
C ILE A 196 -7.62 -39.51 13.94
N ARG A 197 -8.67 -40.05 14.59
CA ARG A 197 -10.07 -39.83 14.20
C ARG A 197 -10.43 -38.33 14.13
N THR A 198 -10.02 -37.53 15.13
CA THR A 198 -10.25 -36.07 15.08
C THR A 198 -9.44 -35.34 14.01
N LEU A 199 -8.26 -35.84 13.61
CA LEU A 199 -7.50 -35.27 12.49
C LEU A 199 -8.19 -35.53 11.15
N PHE A 200 -8.64 -36.76 10.89
CA PHE A 200 -9.50 -37.07 9.74
C PHE A 200 -10.76 -36.18 9.73
N HIS A 201 -11.47 -36.05 10.85
CA HIS A 201 -12.70 -35.23 10.93
C HIS A 201 -12.42 -33.73 10.71
N ARG A 202 -11.24 -33.23 11.10
CA ARG A 202 -10.80 -31.85 10.80
C ARG A 202 -10.49 -31.68 9.31
N GLN A 203 -9.65 -32.54 8.73
CA GLN A 203 -9.25 -32.45 7.32
C GLN A 203 -10.46 -32.58 6.38
N LEU A 204 -11.36 -33.54 6.62
CA LEU A 204 -12.61 -33.74 5.86
C LEU A 204 -13.60 -32.57 5.97
N SER A 205 -13.32 -31.54 6.80
CA SER A 205 -14.10 -30.30 6.87
C SER A 205 -13.48 -29.11 6.11
N VAL A 206 -12.30 -29.29 5.51
CA VAL A 206 -11.57 -28.25 4.77
C VAL A 206 -11.63 -28.55 3.26
N PRO A 207 -11.97 -27.58 2.38
CA PRO A 207 -11.93 -27.77 0.93
C PRO A 207 -10.48 -27.87 0.43
N LEU A 208 -10.02 -29.09 0.19
CA LEU A 208 -8.68 -29.43 -0.31
C LEU A 208 -8.79 -30.26 -1.59
N ALA A 209 -7.68 -30.42 -2.31
CA ALA A 209 -7.53 -31.48 -3.29
C ALA A 209 -7.67 -32.88 -2.64
N GLU A 210 -7.96 -33.90 -3.45
CA GLU A 210 -7.86 -35.32 -3.08
C GLU A 210 -8.78 -35.79 -1.92
N MET A 211 -9.80 -35.03 -1.54
CA MET A 211 -10.66 -35.38 -0.40
C MET A 211 -11.37 -36.73 -0.55
N GLU A 212 -11.64 -37.19 -1.77
CA GLU A 212 -12.20 -38.51 -2.06
C GLU A 212 -11.23 -39.66 -1.70
N SER A 213 -9.92 -39.43 -1.85
CA SER A 213 -8.88 -40.34 -1.33
C SER A 213 -8.90 -40.34 0.20
N THR A 214 -8.87 -39.16 0.83
CA THR A 214 -8.90 -39.03 2.30
C THR A 214 -10.15 -39.66 2.92
N LEU A 215 -11.31 -39.57 2.26
CA LEU A 215 -12.54 -40.24 2.71
C LEU A 215 -12.43 -41.77 2.58
N SER A 216 -11.74 -42.26 1.55
CA SER A 216 -11.50 -43.69 1.33
C SER A 216 -10.49 -44.26 2.35
N GLU A 217 -9.39 -43.56 2.58
CA GLU A 217 -8.40 -43.83 3.64
C GLU A 217 -9.06 -43.87 5.03
N TYR A 218 -9.98 -42.94 5.31
CA TYR A 218 -10.71 -42.92 6.58
C TYR A 218 -11.62 -44.14 6.74
N LYS A 219 -12.26 -44.62 5.67
CA LYS A 219 -13.10 -45.82 5.70
C LYS A 219 -12.29 -47.10 5.94
N SER A 220 -11.13 -47.26 5.29
CA SER A 220 -10.25 -48.41 5.52
C SER A 220 -9.68 -48.37 6.94
N TRP A 221 -9.26 -47.20 7.42
CA TRP A 221 -8.72 -47.06 8.77
C TRP A 221 -9.76 -47.34 9.86
N GLU A 222 -11.00 -46.85 9.76
CA GLU A 222 -12.05 -47.22 10.73
C GLU A 222 -12.40 -48.73 10.68
N ALA A 223 -12.29 -49.37 9.50
CA ALA A 223 -12.47 -50.82 9.38
C ALA A 223 -11.33 -51.61 10.05
N GLU A 224 -10.08 -51.14 9.96
CA GLU A 224 -8.94 -51.66 10.73
C GLU A 224 -9.14 -51.50 12.25
N GLN A 225 -9.80 -50.42 12.69
CA GLN A 225 -10.20 -50.23 14.09
C GLN A 225 -11.45 -51.05 14.52
N GLY A 226 -11.95 -51.94 13.66
CA GLY A 226 -13.06 -52.86 13.97
C GLY A 226 -14.47 -52.29 13.77
N ASN A 227 -14.62 -51.06 13.26
CA ASN A 227 -15.92 -50.55 12.81
C ASN A 227 -16.24 -51.14 11.43
N ALA A 228 -17.13 -52.12 11.40
CA ALA A 228 -17.49 -52.83 10.16
C ALA A 228 -18.25 -51.92 9.18
N ASN A 229 -17.52 -51.36 8.21
CA ASN A 229 -18.04 -50.46 7.18
C ASN A 229 -18.24 -51.24 5.87
N ASP A 230 -19.40 -51.16 5.22
CA ASP A 230 -19.58 -51.70 3.86
C ASP A 230 -18.78 -50.86 2.84
N PRO A 231 -17.76 -51.43 2.14
CA PRO A 231 -16.97 -50.68 1.16
C PRO A 231 -17.77 -50.16 -0.03
N SER A 232 -18.93 -50.78 -0.32
CA SER A 232 -19.83 -50.37 -1.41
C SER A 232 -20.75 -49.20 -1.03
N SER A 233 -20.85 -48.85 0.26
CA SER A 233 -21.67 -47.75 0.74
C SER A 233 -20.91 -46.43 0.72
N ASN A 234 -21.54 -45.39 0.15
CA ASN A 234 -20.93 -44.06 0.07
C ASN A 234 -20.62 -43.43 1.44
N PHE A 235 -21.39 -43.76 2.48
CA PHE A 235 -21.34 -43.05 3.77
C PHE A 235 -21.47 -43.95 5.02
N ASP A 236 -21.48 -45.27 4.89
CA ASP A 236 -21.56 -46.15 6.06
C ASP A 236 -20.31 -46.04 6.95
N GLY A 237 -20.47 -46.28 8.26
CA GLY A 237 -19.45 -46.06 9.28
C GLY A 237 -19.15 -44.60 9.66
N VAL A 238 -19.41 -43.63 8.77
CA VAL A 238 -19.02 -42.23 8.96
C VAL A 238 -20.08 -41.47 9.79
N PRO A 239 -19.71 -40.72 10.84
CA PRO A 239 -20.66 -39.90 11.60
C PRO A 239 -21.39 -38.84 10.75
N SER A 240 -22.70 -38.68 10.96
CA SER A 240 -23.57 -37.82 10.13
C SER A 240 -23.16 -36.34 10.10
N ASN A 241 -22.57 -35.84 11.18
CA ASN A 241 -21.96 -34.52 11.25
C ASN A 241 -20.76 -34.40 10.32
N VAL A 242 -19.87 -35.41 10.26
CA VAL A 242 -18.70 -35.45 9.37
C VAL A 242 -19.14 -35.54 7.92
N ILE A 243 -20.16 -36.36 7.60
CA ILE A 243 -20.76 -36.42 6.26
C ILE A 243 -21.30 -35.04 5.83
N SER A 244 -21.93 -34.30 6.73
CA SER A 244 -22.45 -32.95 6.43
C SER A 244 -21.34 -31.91 6.22
N ALA A 245 -20.24 -32.02 6.98
CA ALA A 245 -19.06 -31.16 6.83
C ALA A 245 -18.33 -31.46 5.51
N TYR A 246 -18.12 -32.75 5.19
CA TYR A 246 -17.51 -33.22 3.95
C TYR A 246 -18.26 -32.74 2.71
N LYS A 247 -19.60 -32.88 2.69
CA LYS A 247 -20.40 -32.40 1.56
C LYS A 247 -20.22 -30.90 1.35
N LYS A 248 -20.32 -30.10 2.41
CA LYS A 248 -20.08 -28.64 2.34
C LYS A 248 -18.65 -28.32 1.88
N ALA A 249 -17.64 -29.03 2.37
CA ALA A 249 -16.26 -28.86 1.93
C ALA A 249 -16.08 -29.22 0.44
N ASN A 250 -16.80 -30.24 -0.05
CA ASN A 250 -16.73 -30.65 -1.45
C ASN A 250 -17.42 -29.65 -2.37
N ASP A 251 -18.59 -29.14 -1.97
CA ASP A 251 -19.28 -28.05 -2.68
C ASP A 251 -18.36 -26.81 -2.77
N MET A 252 -17.73 -26.42 -1.66
CA MET A 252 -16.75 -25.33 -1.62
C MET A 252 -15.48 -25.61 -2.46
N TYR A 253 -15.01 -26.86 -2.53
CA TYR A 253 -13.88 -27.24 -3.39
C TYR A 253 -14.26 -27.15 -4.88
N ASN A 254 -15.46 -27.61 -5.25
CA ASN A 254 -15.94 -27.57 -6.64
C ASN A 254 -16.10 -26.13 -7.17
N GLU A 255 -16.52 -25.18 -6.34
CA GLU A 255 -16.50 -23.74 -6.68
C GLU A 255 -15.10 -23.21 -7.00
N ARG A 256 -14.06 -23.79 -6.40
CA ARG A 256 -12.68 -23.31 -6.41
C ARG A 256 -11.82 -24.03 -7.45
N LYS A 257 -12.16 -25.29 -7.77
CA LYS A 257 -11.47 -26.12 -8.76
C LYS A 257 -11.26 -25.38 -10.08
N GLN A 258 -12.26 -24.66 -10.59
CA GLN A 258 -12.14 -23.86 -11.83
C GLN A 258 -10.99 -22.84 -11.81
N TYR A 259 -10.67 -22.25 -10.64
CA TYR A 259 -9.58 -21.29 -10.47
C TYR A 259 -8.23 -21.99 -10.26
N GLU A 260 -8.21 -23.16 -9.60
CA GLU A 260 -7.02 -24.00 -9.48
C GLU A 260 -6.59 -24.57 -10.84
N ASP A 261 -7.55 -25.08 -11.63
CA ASP A 261 -7.34 -25.55 -12.99
C ASP A 261 -6.81 -24.40 -13.87
N GLN A 262 -7.40 -23.19 -13.80
CA GLN A 262 -6.89 -21.99 -14.50
C GLN A 262 -5.49 -21.56 -14.09
N LEU A 263 -5.09 -21.73 -12.82
CA LEU A 263 -3.73 -21.46 -12.34
C LEU A 263 -2.70 -22.49 -12.84
N ASN A 264 -3.13 -23.73 -13.11
CA ASN A 264 -2.29 -24.79 -13.66
C ASN A 264 -2.16 -24.67 -15.20
N ASP A 265 -3.26 -24.31 -15.89
CA ASP A 265 -3.31 -24.12 -17.34
C ASP A 265 -2.68 -22.79 -17.81
N ALA A 266 -2.37 -21.86 -16.90
CA ALA A 266 -1.80 -20.55 -17.20
C ALA A 266 -0.44 -20.66 -17.93
N GLY A 267 -0.45 -20.40 -19.24
CA GLY A 267 0.65 -20.63 -20.18
C GLY A 267 1.93 -19.83 -19.93
N ALA A 268 2.74 -20.27 -18.97
CA ALA A 268 4.10 -19.84 -18.62
C ALA A 268 4.31 -18.37 -18.17
N SER A 269 3.50 -17.42 -18.63
CA SER A 269 3.62 -15.99 -18.36
C SER A 269 3.24 -15.62 -16.91
N GLU A 270 4.14 -14.92 -16.22
CA GLU A 270 3.90 -14.36 -14.87
C GLU A 270 2.73 -13.36 -14.86
N ALA A 271 2.54 -12.61 -15.95
CA ALA A 271 1.48 -11.62 -16.06
C ALA A 271 0.09 -12.28 -16.12
N ASP A 272 -0.03 -13.43 -16.78
CA ASP A 272 -1.29 -14.16 -16.89
C ASP A 272 -1.60 -14.87 -15.56
N LYS A 273 -0.61 -15.52 -14.93
CA LYS A 273 -0.72 -16.03 -13.55
C LYS A 273 -1.18 -14.95 -12.57
N LEU A 274 -0.64 -13.74 -12.68
CA LEU A 274 -1.05 -12.58 -11.86
C LEU A 274 -2.52 -12.23 -12.09
N GLN A 275 -3.02 -12.25 -13.33
CA GLN A 275 -4.45 -11.99 -13.59
C GLN A 275 -5.34 -13.09 -13.00
N GLU A 276 -4.98 -14.36 -13.12
CA GLU A 276 -5.78 -15.45 -12.53
C GLU A 276 -5.80 -15.40 -10.99
N PHE A 277 -4.66 -15.17 -10.34
CA PHE A 277 -4.61 -14.90 -8.90
C PHE A 277 -5.50 -13.69 -8.52
N LEU A 278 -5.45 -12.59 -9.27
CA LEU A 278 -6.28 -11.40 -9.02
C LEU A 278 -7.78 -11.60 -9.30
N LYS A 279 -8.19 -12.63 -10.06
CA LYS A 279 -9.61 -13.05 -10.18
C LYS A 279 -10.02 -13.89 -8.97
N TYR A 280 -9.21 -14.87 -8.61
CA TYR A 280 -9.48 -15.79 -7.49
C TYR A 280 -9.50 -15.07 -6.14
N LEU A 281 -8.58 -14.10 -5.92
CA LEU A 281 -8.59 -13.24 -4.74
C LEU A 281 -9.91 -12.46 -4.59
N LYS A 282 -10.45 -11.90 -5.68
CA LYS A 282 -11.76 -11.20 -5.66
C LYS A 282 -12.92 -12.15 -5.32
N PHE A 283 -12.83 -13.43 -5.72
CA PHE A 283 -13.81 -14.45 -5.37
C PHE A 283 -13.76 -14.79 -3.86
N GLU A 284 -12.58 -15.05 -3.29
CA GLU A 284 -12.47 -15.31 -1.84
C GLU A 284 -12.74 -14.05 -0.99
N GLU A 285 -12.37 -12.84 -1.45
CA GLU A 285 -12.80 -11.57 -0.82
C GLU A 285 -14.32 -11.44 -0.78
N SER A 286 -15.03 -11.90 -1.82
CA SER A 286 -16.49 -11.90 -1.87
C SER A 286 -17.13 -12.99 -0.99
N SER A 287 -16.41 -14.11 -0.78
CA SER A 287 -16.78 -15.18 0.16
C SER A 287 -16.60 -14.75 1.62
N GLY A 288 -15.65 -13.86 1.89
CA GLY A 288 -15.51 -13.14 3.16
C GLY A 288 -14.82 -13.91 4.30
N ASP A 289 -14.18 -15.06 4.02
CA ASP A 289 -13.37 -15.81 5.00
C ASP A 289 -11.94 -15.23 5.07
N PRO A 290 -11.53 -14.58 6.17
CA PRO A 290 -10.24 -13.91 6.24
C PRO A 290 -9.04 -14.85 6.24
N ALA A 291 -9.19 -16.07 6.76
CA ALA A 291 -8.11 -17.05 6.79
C ALA A 291 -7.82 -17.60 5.39
N ARG A 292 -8.88 -17.84 4.60
CA ARG A 292 -8.74 -18.26 3.19
C ARG A 292 -8.15 -17.17 2.32
N VAL A 293 -8.62 -15.92 2.46
CA VAL A 293 -8.05 -14.77 1.73
C VAL A 293 -6.58 -14.58 2.08
N GLN A 294 -6.20 -14.71 3.36
CA GLN A 294 -4.80 -14.61 3.78
C GLN A 294 -3.94 -15.73 3.14
N VAL A 295 -4.36 -17.00 3.21
CA VAL A 295 -3.60 -18.13 2.62
C VAL A 295 -3.48 -18.00 1.09
N LEU A 296 -4.51 -17.49 0.41
CA LEU A 296 -4.43 -17.24 -1.03
C LEU A 296 -3.48 -16.07 -1.39
N TYR A 297 -3.45 -15.01 -0.58
CA TYR A 297 -2.44 -13.95 -0.73
C TYR A 297 -1.01 -14.46 -0.47
N GLU A 298 -0.81 -15.26 0.59
CA GLU A 298 0.51 -15.85 0.91
C GLU A 298 1.04 -16.74 -0.21
N ARG A 299 0.17 -17.57 -0.82
CA ARG A 299 0.49 -18.36 -2.03
C ARG A 299 0.80 -17.47 -3.25
N ALA A 300 0.06 -16.39 -3.43
CA ALA A 300 0.28 -15.48 -4.56
C ALA A 300 1.63 -14.74 -4.44
N VAL A 301 2.03 -14.32 -3.23
CA VAL A 301 3.34 -13.66 -3.02
C VAL A 301 4.52 -14.64 -2.92
N SER A 302 4.30 -15.93 -2.66
CA SER A 302 5.38 -16.94 -2.76
C SER A 302 5.71 -17.30 -4.22
N GLU A 303 4.72 -17.24 -5.12
CA GLU A 303 4.92 -17.46 -6.57
C GLU A 303 5.35 -16.17 -7.31
N LEU A 304 4.82 -15.01 -6.93
CA LEU A 304 5.06 -13.72 -7.59
C LEU A 304 5.53 -12.62 -6.61
N PRO A 305 6.66 -12.82 -5.89
CA PRO A 305 7.10 -11.94 -4.81
C PRO A 305 7.40 -10.49 -5.23
N VAL A 306 7.74 -10.26 -6.50
CA VAL A 306 8.08 -8.93 -7.05
C VAL A 306 6.83 -8.12 -7.42
N SER A 307 5.62 -8.71 -7.38
CA SER A 307 4.38 -8.04 -7.79
C SER A 307 3.89 -7.00 -6.77
N LYS A 308 4.17 -5.72 -7.05
CA LYS A 308 3.68 -4.58 -6.26
C LYS A 308 2.16 -4.61 -6.02
N ASP A 309 1.38 -5.06 -7.00
CA ASP A 309 -0.08 -4.98 -6.97
C ASP A 309 -0.67 -6.04 -6.01
N LEU A 310 0.00 -7.19 -5.87
CA LEU A 310 -0.32 -8.18 -4.84
C LEU A 310 -0.03 -7.65 -3.45
N TRP A 311 1.15 -7.04 -3.21
CA TRP A 311 1.50 -6.49 -1.90
C TRP A 311 0.63 -5.30 -1.49
N ILE A 312 0.32 -4.38 -2.42
CA ILE A 312 -0.60 -3.26 -2.15
C ILE A 312 -2.00 -3.78 -1.85
N GLY A 313 -2.49 -4.77 -2.60
CA GLY A 313 -3.77 -5.44 -2.35
C GLY A 313 -3.81 -6.13 -0.98
N TYR A 314 -2.82 -6.97 -0.69
CA TYR A 314 -2.74 -7.76 0.55
C TYR A 314 -2.65 -6.85 1.78
N THR A 315 -1.76 -5.87 1.77
CA THR A 315 -1.62 -4.92 2.88
C THR A 315 -2.90 -4.10 3.09
N SER A 316 -3.51 -3.60 2.01
CA SER A 316 -4.80 -2.88 2.06
C SER A 316 -5.96 -3.74 2.57
N TYR A 317 -5.96 -5.04 2.25
CA TYR A 317 -6.93 -5.99 2.80
C TYR A 317 -6.76 -6.12 4.32
N LEU A 318 -5.54 -6.42 4.80
CA LEU A 318 -5.26 -6.60 6.23
C LEU A 318 -5.58 -5.35 7.07
N ASP A 319 -5.24 -4.17 6.56
CA ASP A 319 -5.54 -2.86 7.17
C ASP A 319 -7.06 -2.63 7.34
N ARG A 320 -7.87 -3.22 6.46
CA ARG A 320 -9.33 -3.11 6.43
C ARG A 320 -10.01 -4.21 7.25
N SER A 321 -9.57 -5.46 7.15
CA SER A 321 -10.26 -6.65 7.66
C SER A 321 -9.74 -7.11 9.02
N LEU A 322 -8.49 -7.58 9.07
CA LEU A 322 -7.93 -8.37 10.17
C LEU A 322 -7.31 -7.52 11.27
N LYS A 323 -6.59 -6.44 10.92
CA LYS A 323 -6.00 -5.46 11.85
C LYS A 323 -5.12 -6.03 12.98
N VAL A 324 -4.61 -7.26 12.84
CA VAL A 324 -3.78 -7.93 13.84
C VAL A 324 -2.35 -7.36 13.80
N PRO A 325 -1.83 -6.72 14.86
CA PRO A 325 -0.54 -6.00 14.79
C PRO A 325 0.68 -6.85 14.45
N SER A 326 0.72 -8.13 14.85
CA SER A 326 1.82 -9.05 14.52
C SER A 326 1.84 -9.42 13.03
N VAL A 327 0.66 -9.78 12.48
CA VAL A 327 0.50 -10.09 11.05
C VAL A 327 0.81 -8.88 10.19
N LEU A 328 0.29 -7.70 10.56
CA LEU A 328 0.58 -6.44 9.87
C LEU A 328 2.08 -6.13 9.83
N ARG A 329 2.79 -6.22 10.97
CA ARG A 329 4.25 -6.00 11.00
C ARG A 329 5.01 -6.95 10.08
N SER A 330 4.72 -8.25 10.15
CA SER A 330 5.38 -9.26 9.31
C SER A 330 5.13 -8.99 7.81
N VAL A 331 3.87 -8.79 7.43
CA VAL A 331 3.49 -8.61 6.02
C VAL A 331 4.04 -7.31 5.44
N TYR A 332 4.01 -6.19 6.17
CA TYR A 332 4.65 -4.94 5.71
C TYR A 332 6.18 -5.04 5.64
N TYR A 333 6.83 -5.74 6.57
CA TYR A 333 8.28 -5.99 6.52
C TYR A 333 8.68 -6.82 5.30
N ARG A 334 7.90 -7.84 4.96
CA ARG A 334 8.10 -8.69 3.76
C ARG A 334 7.80 -7.93 2.47
N ALA A 335 6.73 -7.12 2.44
CA ALA A 335 6.38 -6.28 1.30
C ALA A 335 7.46 -5.25 0.97
N THR A 336 8.00 -4.58 2.00
CA THR A 336 9.01 -3.51 1.83
C THR A 336 10.40 -4.05 1.49
N ARG A 337 10.75 -5.29 1.87
CA ARG A 337 11.96 -5.98 1.37
C ARG A 337 11.82 -6.50 -0.06
N ASN A 338 10.63 -6.91 -0.50
CA ASN A 338 10.43 -7.42 -1.87
C ASN A 338 10.28 -6.31 -2.93
N CYS A 339 9.59 -5.23 -2.59
CA CYS A 339 9.28 -4.14 -3.52
C CYS A 339 9.87 -2.81 -3.01
N THR A 340 11.18 -2.78 -2.79
CA THR A 340 11.90 -1.64 -2.19
C THR A 340 11.67 -0.32 -2.93
N TRP A 341 11.55 -0.35 -4.26
CA TRP A 341 11.27 0.80 -5.14
C TRP A 341 9.82 1.31 -5.12
N VAL A 342 8.92 0.72 -4.31
CA VAL A 342 7.50 1.10 -4.25
C VAL A 342 7.24 1.95 -3.01
N SER A 343 7.36 3.26 -3.17
CA SER A 343 7.14 4.27 -2.12
C SER A 343 5.77 4.16 -1.41
N GLU A 344 4.72 3.75 -2.12
CA GLU A 344 3.38 3.54 -1.57
C GLU A 344 3.36 2.48 -0.45
N LEU A 345 4.14 1.40 -0.59
CA LEU A 345 4.24 0.37 0.44
C LEU A 345 4.94 0.88 1.70
N TRP A 346 5.98 1.71 1.56
CA TRP A 346 6.65 2.36 2.69
C TRP A 346 5.74 3.38 3.40
N VAL A 347 5.00 4.19 2.64
CA VAL A 347 4.00 5.12 3.19
C VAL A 347 2.89 4.37 3.94
N HIS A 348 2.38 3.28 3.38
CA HIS A 348 1.40 2.43 4.05
C HIS A 348 1.99 1.71 5.28
N HIS A 349 3.26 1.29 5.26
CA HIS A 349 3.93 0.70 6.43
C HIS A 349 4.09 1.70 7.58
N LEU A 350 4.49 2.94 7.30
CA LEU A 350 4.57 4.00 8.32
C LEU A 350 3.19 4.31 8.91
N LEU A 351 2.15 4.37 8.08
CA LEU A 351 0.78 4.61 8.54
C LEU A 351 0.21 3.43 9.34
N SER A 352 0.55 2.17 9.01
CA SER A 352 0.09 1.01 9.76
C SER A 352 0.78 0.89 11.13
N LEU A 353 2.09 1.13 11.21
CA LEU A 353 2.82 1.22 12.48
C LEU A 353 2.30 2.35 13.38
N GLU A 354 1.93 3.51 12.80
CA GLU A 354 1.31 4.59 13.57
C GLU A 354 -0.07 4.19 14.13
N ARG A 355 -0.92 3.50 13.34
CA ARG A 355 -2.20 2.96 13.81
C ARG A 355 -2.05 1.86 14.88
N ILE A 356 -0.90 1.18 14.91
CA ILE A 356 -0.52 0.19 15.92
C ILE A 356 0.04 0.86 17.20
N HIS A 357 0.27 2.18 17.18
CA HIS A 357 0.93 2.94 18.24
C HIS A 357 2.36 2.45 18.54
N SER A 358 3.11 2.09 17.50
CA SER A 358 4.53 1.72 17.59
C SER A 358 5.44 2.82 18.15
N SER A 359 6.64 2.41 18.62
CA SER A 359 7.65 3.35 19.12
C SER A 359 8.08 4.36 18.04
N GLU A 360 8.67 5.47 18.47
CA GLU A 360 9.29 6.42 17.54
C GLU A 360 10.40 5.73 16.75
N GLU A 361 11.23 4.94 17.42
CA GLU A 361 12.39 4.23 16.88
C GLU A 361 12.03 3.23 15.77
N GLU A 362 10.95 2.46 15.94
CA GLU A 362 10.46 1.51 14.92
C GLU A 362 10.01 2.26 13.65
N LEU A 363 9.30 3.38 13.83
CA LEU A 363 8.87 4.26 12.73
C LEU A 363 10.06 4.98 12.07
N ARG A 364 11.08 5.34 12.85
CA ARG A 364 12.30 6.01 12.36
C ARG A 364 13.15 5.05 11.53
N GLY A 365 13.41 3.84 12.04
CA GLY A 365 14.16 2.80 11.31
C GLY A 365 13.43 2.22 10.10
N VAL A 366 12.12 2.40 9.97
CA VAL A 366 11.39 2.17 8.69
C VAL A 366 11.56 3.36 7.75
N PHE A 367 11.46 4.60 8.24
CA PHE A 367 11.63 5.81 7.42
C PHE A 367 13.05 5.97 6.86
N GLU A 368 14.09 5.74 7.68
CA GLU A 368 15.50 5.80 7.27
C GLU A 368 15.79 4.80 6.14
N ARG A 369 15.30 3.55 6.24
CA ARG A 369 15.39 2.55 5.17
C ARG A 369 14.60 2.93 3.91
N ALA A 370 13.43 3.55 4.07
CA ALA A 370 12.64 4.04 2.95
C ALA A 370 13.34 5.17 2.18
N VAL A 371 14.04 6.09 2.86
CA VAL A 371 14.82 7.16 2.21
C VAL A 371 16.05 6.61 1.46
N GLN A 372 16.62 5.49 1.92
CA GLN A 372 17.73 4.78 1.24
C GLN A 372 17.28 4.01 -0.02
N CYS A 373 15.98 3.86 -0.27
CA CYS A 373 15.47 3.17 -1.45
C CYS A 373 15.45 4.08 -2.70
N SER A 374 15.58 3.48 -3.88
CA SER A 374 15.49 4.17 -5.17
C SER A 374 14.03 4.21 -5.67
N PHE A 375 13.35 5.35 -5.52
CA PHE A 375 12.01 5.57 -6.08
C PHE A 375 12.07 6.21 -7.47
N ALA A 376 11.02 6.03 -8.26
CA ALA A 376 10.99 6.48 -9.66
C ALA A 376 10.86 8.00 -9.82
N THR A 377 10.28 8.70 -8.85
CA THR A 377 10.04 10.16 -8.92
C THR A 377 10.34 10.90 -7.62
N VAL A 378 10.78 12.16 -7.74
CA VAL A 378 11.03 13.07 -6.59
C VAL A 378 9.76 13.29 -5.75
N GLN A 379 8.59 13.24 -6.39
CA GLN A 379 7.28 13.39 -5.75
C GLN A 379 6.95 12.24 -4.77
N GLU A 380 7.54 11.06 -4.95
CA GLU A 380 7.38 9.93 -4.04
C GLU A 380 8.18 10.13 -2.75
N TYR A 381 9.45 10.56 -2.84
CA TYR A 381 10.23 10.97 -1.67
C TYR A 381 9.53 12.12 -0.94
N LEU A 382 9.01 13.13 -1.64
CA LEU A 382 8.25 14.22 -1.03
C LEU A 382 7.01 13.69 -0.27
N ASN A 383 6.30 12.68 -0.80
CA ASN A 383 5.18 12.04 -0.11
C ASN A 383 5.61 11.26 1.13
N LEU A 384 6.78 10.60 1.10
CA LEU A 384 7.38 9.91 2.24
C LEU A 384 7.77 10.89 3.36
N TYR A 385 8.50 11.97 3.04
CA TYR A 385 8.85 13.04 3.98
C TYR A 385 7.61 13.72 4.58
N LEU A 386 6.60 14.05 3.74
CA LEU A 386 5.33 14.60 4.24
C LEU A 386 4.59 13.61 5.15
N THR A 387 4.60 12.32 4.84
CA THR A 387 4.00 11.27 5.69
C THR A 387 4.68 11.21 7.06
N ARG A 388 6.02 11.27 7.12
CA ARG A 388 6.81 11.32 8.36
C ARG A 388 6.54 12.61 9.15
N VAL A 389 6.48 13.77 8.51
CA VAL A 389 6.07 15.02 9.18
C VAL A 389 4.63 14.91 9.68
N HIS A 390 3.70 14.32 8.93
CA HIS A 390 2.31 14.14 9.35
C HIS A 390 2.16 13.24 10.58
N SER A 391 2.96 12.17 10.71
CA SER A 391 2.93 11.26 11.87
C SER A 391 3.57 11.90 13.11
N LEU A 392 4.75 12.52 12.96
CA LEU A 392 5.36 13.33 14.02
C LEU A 392 4.40 14.41 14.53
N ARG A 393 3.76 15.15 13.62
CA ARG A 393 2.79 16.21 13.95
C ARG A 393 1.59 15.70 14.73
N ARG A 394 1.10 14.47 14.47
CA ARG A 394 0.02 13.86 15.24
C ARG A 394 0.45 13.48 16.66
N ARG A 395 1.72 13.12 16.83
CA ARG A 395 2.33 12.64 18.08
C ARG A 395 3.02 13.70 18.96
N ILE A 396 3.04 14.99 18.56
CA ILE A 396 3.52 16.07 19.46
C ILE A 396 2.69 16.13 20.75
N SER A 397 1.38 15.85 20.64
CA SER A 397 0.48 15.74 21.80
C SER A 397 0.89 14.68 22.81
N ASP A 398 1.70 13.70 22.40
CA ASP A 398 2.22 12.61 23.23
C ASP A 398 3.56 12.97 23.91
N GLY A 399 4.05 14.21 23.73
CA GLY A 399 5.28 14.72 24.34
C GLY A 399 6.53 14.68 23.44
N LEU A 400 6.39 14.43 22.13
CA LEU A 400 7.53 14.53 21.20
C LEU A 400 7.95 15.98 20.95
N ASP A 401 9.25 16.21 20.85
CA ASP A 401 9.83 17.52 20.55
C ASP A 401 9.55 17.96 19.10
N PHE A 402 9.15 19.22 18.95
CA PHE A 402 8.97 19.89 17.66
C PHE A 402 10.30 20.01 16.88
N GLN A 403 11.46 19.99 17.55
CA GLN A 403 12.77 19.98 16.89
C GLN A 403 12.94 18.82 15.90
N LEU A 404 12.33 17.65 16.14
CA LEU A 404 12.39 16.50 15.23
C LEU A 404 11.63 16.76 13.91
N ILE A 405 10.62 17.62 13.93
CA ILE A 405 9.93 18.09 12.71
C ILE A 405 10.81 19.09 11.95
N ARG A 406 11.48 20.01 12.66
CA ARG A 406 12.45 20.96 12.05
C ARG A 406 13.60 20.23 11.36
N GLN A 407 14.12 19.16 11.98
CA GLN A 407 15.10 18.25 11.37
C GLN A 407 14.52 17.60 10.11
N THR A 408 13.39 16.87 10.22
CA THR A 408 12.75 16.20 9.08
C THR A 408 12.50 17.13 7.88
N PHE A 409 12.15 18.40 8.10
CA PHE A 409 12.01 19.39 7.02
C PHE A 409 13.35 19.89 6.45
N THR A 410 14.37 20.06 7.30
CA THR A 410 15.72 20.43 6.87
C THR A 410 16.32 19.33 6.00
N ASP A 411 16.20 18.08 6.45
CA ASP A 411 16.64 16.88 5.73
C ASP A 411 15.92 16.75 4.37
N ALA A 412 14.61 17.03 4.36
CA ALA A 412 13.81 17.07 3.13
C ALA A 412 14.27 18.18 2.18
N GLU A 413 14.57 19.39 2.69
CA GLU A 413 15.05 20.49 1.86
C GLU A 413 16.46 20.22 1.32
N GLU A 414 17.37 19.65 2.10
CA GLU A 414 18.72 19.29 1.65
C GLU A 414 18.70 18.20 0.57
N PHE A 415 17.95 17.11 0.81
CA PHE A 415 17.86 15.98 -0.12
C PHE A 415 17.12 16.33 -1.41
N LEU A 416 16.01 17.09 -1.34
CA LEU A 416 15.11 17.32 -2.48
C LEU A 416 15.38 18.63 -3.24
N SER A 417 16.01 19.65 -2.63
CA SER A 417 16.19 20.96 -3.28
C SER A 417 17.02 20.96 -4.59
N PRO A 418 17.88 19.97 -4.92
CA PRO A 418 18.50 19.90 -6.25
C PRO A 418 17.56 19.38 -7.35
N GLN A 419 16.41 18.79 -7.00
CA GLN A 419 15.59 17.99 -7.93
C GLN A 419 14.10 18.39 -7.99
N LEU A 420 13.58 19.12 -7.01
CA LEU A 420 12.19 19.63 -7.01
C LEU A 420 11.99 20.76 -8.03
N GLU A 421 10.81 20.83 -8.64
CA GLU A 421 10.36 22.07 -9.28
C GLU A 421 9.95 23.11 -8.22
N THR A 422 9.83 24.37 -8.67
CA THR A 422 9.59 25.52 -7.78
C THR A 422 8.23 25.48 -7.04
N LYS A 423 7.27 24.65 -7.49
CA LYS A 423 5.93 24.56 -6.90
C LYS A 423 5.87 23.58 -5.73
N GLU A 424 6.57 22.46 -5.84
CA GLU A 424 6.63 21.41 -4.83
C GLU A 424 7.43 21.89 -3.62
N LEU A 425 8.53 22.61 -3.87
CA LEU A 425 9.30 23.29 -2.82
C LEU A 425 8.48 24.39 -2.11
N LEU A 426 7.69 25.18 -2.87
CA LEU A 426 6.73 26.12 -2.27
C LEU A 426 5.69 25.38 -1.41
N ARG A 427 5.12 24.28 -1.89
CA ARG A 427 4.13 23.49 -1.13
C ARG A 427 4.71 22.91 0.16
N LEU A 428 5.94 22.41 0.12
CA LEU A 428 6.66 21.91 1.30
C LEU A 428 6.89 23.04 2.33
N ASN A 429 7.46 24.16 1.88
CA ASN A 429 7.87 25.25 2.76
C ASN A 429 6.67 26.05 3.32
N ALA A 430 5.59 26.19 2.54
CA ALA A 430 4.32 26.74 3.01
C ALA A 430 3.71 25.87 4.13
N TYR A 431 3.80 24.55 4.00
CA TYR A 431 3.35 23.63 5.04
C TYR A 431 4.25 23.69 6.29
N TRP A 432 5.58 23.77 6.12
CA TRP A 432 6.53 23.97 7.24
C TRP A 432 6.23 25.26 8.01
N ALA A 433 6.17 26.42 7.34
CA ALA A 433 5.87 27.70 7.99
C ALA A 433 4.51 27.67 8.73
N LYS A 434 3.52 26.96 8.18
CA LYS A 434 2.23 26.75 8.85
C LYS A 434 2.32 25.89 10.11
N LEU A 435 3.22 24.90 10.17
CA LEU A 435 3.47 24.13 11.41
C LEU A 435 4.29 24.92 12.44
N GLU A 436 5.26 25.74 12.01
CA GLU A 436 6.01 26.65 12.88
C GLU A 436 5.07 27.59 13.64
N LEU A 437 4.09 28.20 12.95
CA LEU A 437 3.11 29.07 13.61
C LEU A 437 2.14 28.32 14.53
N ASN A 438 1.58 27.20 14.08
CA ASN A 438 0.48 26.53 14.82
C ASN A 438 0.97 25.67 15.99
N LEU A 439 2.19 25.13 15.93
CA LEU A 439 2.70 24.15 16.89
C LEU A 439 4.00 24.61 17.55
N GLY A 440 4.98 25.08 16.76
CA GLY A 440 6.20 25.69 17.30
C GLY A 440 5.96 27.04 17.99
N LYS A 441 4.89 27.75 17.61
CA LYS A 441 4.53 29.11 18.05
C LYS A 441 5.63 30.14 17.79
N ASP A 442 6.47 29.90 16.79
CA ASP A 442 7.67 30.66 16.48
C ASP A 442 7.52 31.40 15.14
N PRO A 443 7.05 32.66 15.15
CA PRO A 443 6.97 33.47 13.92
C PRO A 443 8.36 33.88 13.40
N GLY A 444 9.42 33.76 14.20
CA GLY A 444 10.80 33.98 13.74
C GLY A 444 11.27 32.87 12.82
N ALA A 445 11.08 31.61 13.22
CA ALA A 445 11.35 30.45 12.39
C ALA A 445 10.48 30.42 11.12
N ALA A 446 9.18 30.69 11.24
CA ALA A 446 8.27 30.75 10.09
C ALA A 446 8.73 31.78 9.03
N ARG A 447 9.19 32.96 9.45
CA ARG A 447 9.84 33.95 8.56
C ARG A 447 11.14 33.43 7.97
N GLY A 448 11.97 32.74 8.76
CA GLY A 448 13.21 32.12 8.29
C GLY A 448 12.99 31.17 7.10
N VAL A 449 11.96 30.31 7.19
CA VAL A 449 11.54 29.41 6.11
C VAL A 449 11.12 30.19 4.85
N TRP A 450 10.30 31.24 5.00
CA TRP A 450 9.89 32.07 3.85
C TRP A 450 11.04 32.86 3.22
N GLU A 451 11.94 33.44 4.02
CA GLU A 451 13.13 34.12 3.51
C GLU A 451 14.08 33.16 2.80
N ASN A 452 14.20 31.91 3.26
CA ASN A 452 14.95 30.88 2.53
C ASN A 452 14.27 30.53 1.19
N THR A 453 12.95 30.34 1.22
CA THR A 453 12.13 30.08 0.02
C THR A 453 12.24 31.22 -1.00
N ILE A 454 12.31 32.48 -0.57
CA ILE A 454 12.50 33.65 -1.45
C ILE A 454 13.91 33.73 -2.04
N LYS A 455 14.96 33.24 -1.35
CA LYS A 455 16.31 33.13 -1.94
C LYS A 455 16.33 32.15 -3.11
N LYS A 456 15.63 31.01 -2.99
CA LYS A 456 15.56 29.97 -4.02
C LYS A 456 14.55 30.26 -5.14
N CYS A 457 13.33 30.67 -4.78
CA CYS A 457 12.17 30.76 -5.68
C CYS A 457 11.54 32.16 -5.76
N GLY A 458 12.24 33.23 -5.35
CA GLY A 458 11.70 34.60 -5.29
C GLY A 458 11.29 35.25 -6.63
N SER A 459 11.38 34.53 -7.75
CA SER A 459 10.78 34.85 -9.06
C SER A 459 9.34 34.36 -9.22
N VAL A 460 8.85 33.49 -8.33
CA VAL A 460 7.49 32.94 -8.33
C VAL A 460 6.59 33.83 -7.47
N LEU A 461 5.47 34.28 -8.05
CA LEU A 461 4.49 35.15 -7.39
C LEU A 461 3.89 34.50 -6.14
N GLU A 462 3.52 33.23 -6.26
CA GLU A 462 2.79 32.45 -5.26
C GLU A 462 3.54 32.40 -3.92
N VAL A 463 4.88 32.36 -3.94
CA VAL A 463 5.76 32.42 -2.76
C VAL A 463 5.52 33.72 -1.96
N TRP A 464 5.50 34.86 -2.65
CA TRP A 464 5.28 36.16 -2.01
C TRP A 464 3.85 36.31 -1.50
N GLN A 465 2.85 35.83 -2.25
CA GLN A 465 1.45 35.87 -1.84
C GLN A 465 1.20 35.05 -0.57
N GLN A 466 1.78 33.84 -0.45
CA GLN A 466 1.63 33.01 0.73
C GLN A 466 2.32 33.60 1.96
N TYR A 467 3.54 34.15 1.82
CA TYR A 467 4.24 34.83 2.92
C TYR A 467 3.50 36.11 3.38
N ILE A 468 2.95 36.88 2.44
CA ILE A 468 2.13 38.05 2.77
C ILE A 468 0.84 37.63 3.48
N SER A 469 0.12 36.60 3.00
CA SER A 469 -1.05 36.04 3.68
C SER A 469 -0.73 35.66 5.12
N MET A 470 0.42 35.01 5.34
CA MET A 470 0.88 34.62 6.68
C MET A 470 1.07 35.82 7.62
N GLU A 471 1.71 36.91 7.17
CA GLU A 471 1.89 38.10 8.01
C GLU A 471 0.58 38.88 8.23
N LEU A 472 -0.37 38.81 7.29
CA LEU A 472 -1.72 39.38 7.45
C LEU A 472 -2.57 38.57 8.43
N GLU A 473 -2.57 37.25 8.33
CA GLU A 473 -3.23 36.32 9.27
C GLU A 473 -2.70 36.49 10.71
N MET A 474 -1.41 36.84 10.86
CA MET A 474 -0.77 37.16 12.14
C MET A 474 -0.94 38.63 12.58
N GLY A 475 -1.60 39.49 11.80
CA GLY A 475 -1.81 40.91 12.11
C GLY A 475 -0.56 41.81 12.02
N HIS A 476 0.54 41.32 11.44
CA HIS A 476 1.81 42.04 11.34
C HIS A 476 1.85 43.01 10.14
N LEU A 477 0.90 43.96 10.10
CA LEU A 477 0.69 44.90 9.00
C LEU A 477 1.98 45.63 8.55
N ARG A 478 2.90 45.92 9.48
CA ARG A 478 4.20 46.56 9.16
C ARG A 478 5.11 45.67 8.31
N GLU A 479 5.10 44.35 8.52
CA GLU A 479 5.88 43.41 7.71
C GLU A 479 5.16 43.03 6.42
N ALA A 480 3.83 42.87 6.41
CA ALA A 480 3.08 42.77 5.16
C ALA A 480 3.39 43.95 4.22
N ARG A 481 3.41 45.18 4.76
CA ARG A 481 3.83 46.40 4.05
C ARG A 481 5.30 46.40 3.62
N SER A 482 6.21 45.75 4.37
CA SER A 482 7.63 45.62 4.00
C SER A 482 7.81 44.62 2.84
N LEU A 483 7.04 43.52 2.87
CA LEU A 483 7.00 42.48 1.85
C LEU A 483 6.39 42.97 0.53
N TYR A 484 5.27 43.71 0.54
CA TYR A 484 4.72 44.33 -0.67
C TYR A 484 5.76 45.26 -1.35
N LYS A 485 6.46 46.08 -0.56
CA LYS A 485 7.50 47.01 -1.06
C LYS A 485 8.72 46.26 -1.65
N ARG A 486 9.10 45.11 -1.10
CA ARG A 486 10.13 44.20 -1.68
C ARG A 486 9.62 43.50 -2.94
N CYS A 487 8.41 42.96 -2.92
CA CYS A 487 7.78 42.21 -4.00
C CYS A 487 7.59 43.08 -5.26
N TYR A 488 7.15 44.33 -5.09
CA TYR A 488 7.03 45.33 -6.16
C TYR A 488 8.34 45.57 -6.94
N SER A 489 9.51 45.33 -6.32
CA SER A 489 10.82 45.48 -6.98
C SER A 489 11.24 44.27 -7.84
N LYS A 490 10.42 43.22 -7.89
CA LYS A 490 10.62 42.05 -8.75
C LYS A 490 9.77 42.16 -10.03
N ARG A 491 10.04 41.29 -11.00
CA ARG A 491 9.23 41.13 -12.21
C ARG A 491 8.75 39.68 -12.28
N PHE A 492 7.46 39.50 -12.52
CA PHE A 492 6.77 38.21 -12.61
C PHE A 492 6.14 38.09 -13.99
N ALA A 493 6.09 36.86 -14.53
CA ALA A 493 5.51 36.59 -15.83
C ALA A 493 3.97 36.74 -15.84
N GLY A 494 3.41 37.00 -17.03
CA GLY A 494 1.96 37.18 -17.21
C GLY A 494 1.41 38.36 -16.40
N SER A 495 0.18 38.21 -15.88
CA SER A 495 -0.48 39.21 -15.04
C SER A 495 0.20 39.42 -13.68
N GLY A 496 1.10 38.53 -13.24
CA GLY A 496 1.56 38.52 -11.84
C GLY A 496 2.19 39.82 -11.33
N SER A 497 2.80 40.61 -12.23
CA SER A 497 3.32 41.94 -11.89
C SER A 497 2.22 43.01 -11.69
N GLU A 498 1.08 42.86 -12.37
CA GLU A 498 -0.14 43.68 -12.26
C GLU A 498 -0.97 43.23 -11.03
N ASP A 499 -1.06 41.92 -10.79
CA ASP A 499 -1.75 41.34 -9.62
C ASP A 499 -1.18 41.84 -8.28
N ILE A 500 0.15 41.92 -8.13
CA ILE A 500 0.81 42.49 -6.94
C ILE A 500 0.49 43.98 -6.81
N CYS A 501 0.49 44.72 -7.92
CA CYS A 501 0.21 46.15 -7.92
C CYS A 501 -1.19 46.43 -7.38
N HIS A 502 -2.21 45.67 -7.82
CA HIS A 502 -3.57 45.77 -7.30
C HIS A 502 -3.74 45.15 -5.89
N ALA A 503 -2.92 44.17 -5.51
CA ALA A 503 -2.93 43.62 -4.14
C ALA A 503 -2.33 44.60 -3.12
N TRP A 504 -1.25 45.32 -3.47
CA TRP A 504 -0.66 46.33 -2.58
C TRP A 504 -1.61 47.52 -2.38
N ILE A 505 -2.25 48.02 -3.44
CA ILE A 505 -3.25 49.10 -3.32
C ILE A 505 -4.38 48.68 -2.35
N ARG A 506 -4.99 47.50 -2.55
CA ARG A 506 -6.04 46.97 -1.65
C ARG A 506 -5.59 46.80 -0.21
N PHE A 507 -4.36 46.35 0.02
CA PHE A 507 -3.81 46.27 1.37
C PHE A 507 -3.71 47.65 2.06
N GLU A 508 -3.35 48.72 1.34
CA GLU A 508 -3.35 50.07 1.91
C GLU A 508 -4.77 50.67 2.02
N GLU A 509 -5.74 50.22 1.22
CA GLU A 509 -7.18 50.56 1.37
C GLU A 509 -7.77 49.92 2.64
N GLU A 510 -7.44 48.66 2.92
CA GLU A 510 -7.99 47.88 4.04
C GLU A 510 -7.23 48.13 5.38
N HIS A 511 -5.92 48.41 5.32
CA HIS A 511 -5.01 48.42 6.48
C HIS A 511 -4.00 49.58 6.48
N GLY A 512 -4.13 50.55 5.58
CA GLY A 512 -3.25 51.72 5.46
C GLY A 512 -3.72 52.96 6.20
N THR A 513 -2.86 53.96 6.21
CA THR A 513 -3.28 55.37 6.37
C THR A 513 -3.56 55.95 4.98
N LEU A 514 -4.30 57.07 4.91
CA LEU A 514 -4.53 57.75 3.62
C LEU A 514 -3.20 58.17 2.95
N ASP A 515 -2.20 58.57 3.76
CA ASP A 515 -0.85 58.90 3.28
C ASP A 515 -0.09 57.67 2.73
N ASP A 516 -0.23 56.49 3.35
CA ASP A 516 0.34 55.23 2.84
C ASP A 516 -0.34 54.81 1.53
N TYR A 517 -1.67 54.93 1.44
CA TYR A 517 -2.45 54.65 0.23
C TYR A 517 -2.06 55.56 -0.93
N ASP A 518 -2.05 56.89 -0.73
CA ASP A 518 -1.63 57.85 -1.75
C ASP A 518 -0.17 57.60 -2.20
N LEU A 519 0.72 57.22 -1.28
CA LEU A 519 2.10 56.84 -1.58
C LEU A 519 2.19 55.55 -2.42
N ALA A 520 1.34 54.56 -2.15
CA ALA A 520 1.26 53.32 -2.92
C ALA A 520 0.67 53.58 -4.32
N VAL A 521 -0.49 54.23 -4.43
CA VAL A 521 -1.11 54.61 -5.71
C VAL A 521 -0.14 55.42 -6.57
N LYS A 522 0.57 56.40 -6.00
CA LYS A 522 1.55 57.23 -6.70
C LYS A 522 2.76 56.44 -7.23
N LYS A 523 3.17 55.36 -6.55
CA LYS A 523 4.26 54.46 -7.00
C LYS A 523 3.79 53.42 -8.00
N VAL A 524 2.59 52.88 -7.81
CA VAL A 524 2.04 51.76 -8.59
C VAL A 524 1.45 52.23 -9.92
N THR A 525 0.78 53.39 -9.97
CA THR A 525 0.10 53.88 -11.19
C THR A 525 1.02 54.00 -12.42
N PRO A 526 2.27 54.50 -12.34
CA PRO A 526 3.19 54.50 -13.48
C PRO A 526 3.54 53.07 -13.93
N ARG A 527 3.73 52.14 -12.99
CA ARG A 527 4.12 50.76 -13.25
C ARG A 527 3.01 49.95 -13.92
N LEU A 528 1.76 50.14 -13.49
CA LEU A 528 0.58 49.57 -14.17
C LEU A 528 0.48 50.08 -15.62
N LYS A 529 0.71 51.37 -15.87
CA LYS A 529 0.72 51.94 -17.22
C LYS A 529 1.83 51.37 -18.10
N GLU A 530 3.04 51.16 -17.56
CA GLU A 530 4.11 50.45 -18.28
C GLU A 530 3.72 49.01 -18.65
N LEU A 531 3.11 48.27 -17.72
CA LEU A 531 2.69 46.88 -17.94
C LEU A 531 1.56 46.77 -18.97
N MET A 532 0.57 47.66 -18.89
CA MET A 532 -0.53 47.74 -19.86
C MET A 532 -0.02 48.03 -21.28
N VAL A 533 0.88 49.01 -21.44
CA VAL A 533 1.50 49.32 -22.74
C VAL A 533 2.37 48.17 -23.25
N PHE A 534 3.11 47.48 -22.37
CA PHE A 534 3.91 46.31 -22.75
C PHE A 534 3.02 45.17 -23.25
N LYS A 535 1.94 44.86 -22.53
CA LYS A 535 0.96 43.83 -22.89
C LYS A 535 0.30 44.11 -24.25
N SER A 536 -0.17 45.34 -24.48
CA SER A 536 -0.70 45.74 -25.80
C SER A 536 0.34 45.68 -26.92
N GLN A 537 1.63 45.81 -26.63
CA GLN A 537 2.72 45.60 -27.61
C GLN A 537 3.08 44.13 -27.82
N GLU A 538 2.70 43.21 -26.94
CA GLU A 538 2.80 41.76 -27.19
C GLU A 538 1.58 41.26 -27.96
N GLU A 539 0.37 41.69 -27.56
CA GLU A 539 -0.89 41.41 -28.26
C GLU A 539 -0.81 41.89 -29.73
N ALA A 540 -0.44 43.14 -29.99
CA ALA A 540 -0.28 43.66 -31.36
C ALA A 540 0.85 42.96 -32.17
N LYS A 541 1.85 42.35 -31.53
CA LYS A 541 2.85 41.52 -32.23
C LYS A 541 2.29 40.16 -32.60
N LEU A 542 1.54 39.53 -31.70
CA LEU A 542 0.87 38.25 -31.96
C LEU A 542 -0.17 38.40 -33.09
N GLU A 543 -0.93 39.49 -33.10
CA GLU A 543 -1.80 39.86 -34.22
C GLU A 543 -1.00 40.08 -35.52
N ALA A 544 0.09 40.84 -35.50
CA ALA A 544 0.93 41.05 -36.68
C ALA A 544 1.54 39.75 -37.24
N TYR A 545 1.95 38.82 -36.39
CA TYR A 545 2.39 37.48 -36.82
C TYR A 545 1.23 36.67 -37.42
N SER A 546 0.05 36.71 -36.81
CA SER A 546 -1.16 36.01 -37.31
C SER A 546 -1.72 36.60 -38.62
N LEU A 547 -1.38 37.85 -38.94
CA LEU A 547 -1.74 38.51 -40.20
C LEU A 547 -0.75 38.21 -41.33
N ASN A 548 0.56 38.14 -41.03
CA ASN A 548 1.59 37.80 -42.03
C ASN A 548 1.47 36.36 -42.57
N ASP A 549 0.97 35.41 -41.78
CA ASP A 549 0.80 34.00 -42.20
C ASP A 549 -0.33 33.82 -43.24
N ASN A 550 -1.13 34.86 -43.49
CA ASN A 550 -2.23 34.87 -44.46
C ASN A 550 -1.92 35.67 -45.75
N SER A 551 -0.67 36.10 -45.98
CA SER A 551 -0.33 37.04 -47.07
C SER A 551 0.85 36.62 -47.97
N THR A 552 0.90 35.35 -48.40
CA THR A 552 1.85 34.89 -49.44
C THR A 552 1.19 34.02 -50.52
N ALA A 553 0.36 34.65 -51.37
CA ALA A 553 -0.06 34.12 -52.66
C ALA A 553 -0.29 35.31 -53.64
N ASP A 554 0.32 35.23 -54.83
CA ASP A 554 0.42 36.28 -55.88
C ASP A 554 1.02 37.65 -55.43
N ASP A 555 1.79 38.38 -56.24
CA ASP A 555 2.13 38.26 -57.67
C ASP A 555 3.65 38.49 -57.92
N SER A 556 4.12 38.33 -59.16
CA SER A 556 5.52 38.28 -59.56
C SER A 556 5.96 39.39 -60.54
N SER A 557 7.26 39.71 -60.51
CA SER A 557 7.99 40.63 -61.42
C SER A 557 7.67 42.14 -61.25
N GLN A 558 8.61 43.09 -61.28
CA GLN A 558 9.64 43.27 -62.31
C GLN A 558 10.91 44.03 -61.83
N LYS A 559 12.03 43.70 -62.48
CA LYS A 559 13.18 44.54 -62.91
C LYS A 559 13.65 45.77 -62.08
N ARG A 560 14.96 45.71 -61.78
CA ARG A 560 16.07 46.68 -62.03
C ARG A 560 16.76 47.35 -60.83
N LYS A 561 18.09 47.26 -60.92
CA LYS A 561 19.17 47.70 -60.02
C LYS A 561 19.26 49.21 -59.77
N ALA A 562 19.79 49.51 -58.57
CA ALA A 562 20.86 50.47 -58.25
C ALA A 562 20.56 51.95 -57.96
N SER A 563 20.92 52.34 -56.73
CA SER A 563 21.88 53.41 -56.47
C SER A 563 22.67 53.10 -55.16
N LYS A 564 23.59 53.97 -54.75
CA LYS A 564 24.62 53.73 -53.70
C LYS A 564 24.70 54.90 -52.72
N MET A 565 25.08 54.60 -51.46
CA MET A 565 25.74 55.51 -50.49
C MET A 565 24.89 56.68 -49.92
N ALA A 566 25.16 57.22 -48.72
CA ALA A 566 25.87 56.69 -47.53
C ALA A 566 25.72 57.62 -46.30
N ASN A 567 26.20 57.13 -45.14
CA ASN A 567 26.99 57.87 -44.13
C ASN A 567 26.28 58.68 -43.00
N LYS A 568 26.32 58.07 -41.79
CA LYS A 568 26.42 58.71 -40.45
C LYS A 568 25.17 59.48 -39.93
N GLN A 569 25.03 59.76 -38.62
CA GLN A 569 26.04 59.83 -37.56
C GLN A 569 25.52 59.48 -36.14
N GLN A 570 26.35 58.81 -35.34
CA GLN A 570 26.35 58.91 -33.87
C GLN A 570 27.61 59.68 -33.42
N PRO A 571 27.55 60.48 -32.35
CA PRO A 571 28.57 60.55 -31.31
C PRO A 571 28.20 59.54 -30.19
N ALA A 572 29.05 58.66 -29.65
CA ALA A 572 30.47 58.71 -29.28
C ALA A 572 30.80 59.70 -28.13
N ALA A 573 31.70 59.43 -27.17
CA ALA A 573 32.28 58.21 -26.60
C ALA A 573 33.37 58.62 -25.56
N LYS A 574 33.55 57.86 -24.46
CA LYS A 574 34.83 57.71 -23.71
C LYS A 574 34.67 56.54 -22.70
N LYS A 575 35.40 55.43 -22.81
CA LYS A 575 36.85 55.19 -22.54
C LYS A 575 37.15 55.25 -21.03
N ARG A 576 37.71 54.22 -20.39
CA ARG A 576 39.05 53.58 -20.56
C ARG A 576 39.07 52.21 -19.81
N LYS A 577 39.97 51.23 -20.05
CA LYS A 577 40.96 50.94 -21.12
C LYS A 577 41.49 49.49 -20.89
N GLU A 578 41.65 48.68 -21.93
CA GLU A 578 42.33 47.37 -21.87
C GLU A 578 43.87 47.50 -22.03
N ASN A 579 44.62 46.38 -21.91
CA ASN A 579 45.58 45.81 -22.89
C ASN A 579 46.87 45.13 -22.30
N PRO A 580 47.59 44.19 -23.01
CA PRO A 580 47.13 42.80 -23.26
C PRO A 580 48.25 41.70 -23.12
N PRO A 581 48.69 40.87 -24.12
CA PRO A 581 48.34 39.44 -24.25
C PRO A 581 49.53 38.47 -24.55
N LYS A 582 49.20 37.27 -25.09
CA LYS A 582 50.02 36.21 -25.76
C LYS A 582 50.39 35.03 -24.84
N SER A 583 50.59 33.80 -25.35
CA SER A 583 50.85 33.36 -26.74
C SER A 583 50.00 32.14 -27.20
N ALA A 584 50.12 31.75 -28.47
CA ALA A 584 49.39 30.64 -29.10
C ALA A 584 50.26 29.86 -30.10
N LYS A 585 49.91 28.59 -30.39
CA LYS A 585 50.30 27.68 -31.50
C LYS A 585 49.60 26.31 -31.26
N SER A 586 49.26 25.45 -32.23
CA SER A 586 49.20 25.55 -33.72
C SER A 586 48.31 24.40 -34.29
N SER A 587 48.14 24.39 -35.62
CA SER A 587 47.38 23.52 -36.56
C SER A 587 47.51 21.97 -36.38
N ASP A 588 46.80 21.03 -37.04
CA ASP A 588 46.22 20.85 -38.42
C ASP A 588 45.15 19.68 -38.41
N VAL A 589 44.30 19.33 -39.41
CA VAL A 589 43.57 20.01 -40.52
C VAL A 589 42.47 19.07 -41.14
N GLN A 590 41.37 19.63 -41.68
CA GLN A 590 40.33 19.05 -42.61
C GLN A 590 39.40 17.85 -42.23
N GLY A 591 38.14 17.88 -42.77
CA GLY A 591 37.17 16.76 -42.73
C GLY A 591 35.67 17.10 -42.50
N SER A 592 35.08 18.16 -43.07
CA SER A 592 34.17 18.13 -44.25
C SER A 592 32.77 17.44 -44.15
N LYS A 593 31.69 18.25 -44.27
CA LYS A 593 30.30 17.92 -44.73
C LYS A 593 29.44 17.00 -43.81
N THR A 594 28.09 16.97 -43.83
CA THR A 594 27.05 17.70 -44.63
C THR A 594 25.72 17.91 -43.86
N GLN A 595 24.93 18.90 -44.31
CA GLN A 595 23.46 19.13 -44.22
C GLN A 595 22.54 18.24 -43.34
N LYS A 596 21.59 18.91 -42.66
CA LYS A 596 20.19 18.46 -42.51
C LYS A 596 19.26 19.37 -43.32
N VAL A 597 18.11 18.83 -43.74
CA VAL A 597 17.03 19.49 -44.51
C VAL A 597 15.71 19.31 -43.74
N GLY A 598 14.65 20.04 -44.12
CA GLY A 598 13.27 19.81 -43.65
C GLY A 598 12.65 18.49 -44.17
N GLU A 599 11.33 18.29 -44.11
CA GLU A 599 10.25 19.25 -43.81
C GLU A 599 9.00 18.54 -43.23
N SER A 600 7.88 19.27 -43.14
CA SER A 600 6.50 18.80 -42.95
C SER A 600 6.04 17.88 -44.13
N THR A 601 4.82 17.32 -44.22
CA THR A 601 3.51 17.84 -43.76
C THR A 601 2.51 16.71 -43.42
N ARG A 602 1.29 17.11 -43.05
CA ARG A 602 0.14 16.32 -42.59
C ARG A 602 -1.02 16.50 -43.59
N GLU A 603 -1.86 15.48 -43.79
CA GLU A 603 -3.06 15.59 -44.64
C GLU A 603 -4.32 15.03 -43.95
N LYS A 604 -5.52 15.34 -44.47
CA LYS A 604 -6.84 15.11 -43.85
C LYS A 604 -7.92 15.04 -44.95
N VAL A 605 -8.85 14.06 -44.88
CA VAL A 605 -10.02 13.93 -45.77
C VAL A 605 -11.28 13.57 -44.95
N GLU A 606 -12.48 13.75 -45.50
CA GLU A 606 -13.78 13.79 -44.78
C GLU A 606 -14.88 12.93 -45.44
N ALA A 607 -15.89 12.53 -44.63
CA ALA A 607 -17.23 12.03 -45.03
C ALA A 607 -17.29 10.70 -45.86
N SER A 608 -18.43 10.01 -46.09
CA SER A 608 -19.87 10.30 -45.86
C SER A 608 -20.72 9.04 -45.52
N THR A 609 -21.85 9.26 -44.83
CA THR A 609 -23.20 8.64 -44.90
C THR A 609 -23.46 7.29 -45.63
N GLU A 610 -24.13 6.32 -44.99
CA GLU A 610 -25.54 5.90 -45.28
C GLU A 610 -26.08 4.72 -44.42
N MET A 611 -27.39 4.43 -44.54
CA MET A 611 -28.19 3.52 -43.70
C MET A 611 -28.67 2.25 -44.46
N LYS A 612 -29.11 1.22 -43.72
CA LYS A 612 -30.17 0.30 -44.17
C LYS A 612 -30.96 -0.31 -43.01
N VAL A 613 -32.22 -0.66 -43.27
CA VAL A 613 -33.21 -1.18 -42.30
C VAL A 613 -34.13 -2.17 -43.02
N ASP A 614 -34.38 -3.34 -42.43
CA ASP A 614 -35.62 -4.15 -42.51
C ASP A 614 -35.45 -5.44 -41.66
N SER A 615 -36.46 -6.27 -41.33
CA SER A 615 -37.84 -6.10 -40.78
C SER A 615 -38.63 -7.42 -40.97
N ASP A 616 -39.65 -7.67 -40.13
CA ASP A 616 -40.59 -8.84 -40.08
C ASP A 616 -39.98 -10.23 -39.72
N SER A 617 -40.39 -11.03 -38.71
CA SER A 617 -41.66 -11.39 -38.02
C SER A 617 -42.52 -12.46 -38.75
N ARG A 618 -43.23 -13.42 -38.12
CA ARG A 618 -43.61 -13.73 -36.71
C ARG A 618 -43.12 -15.19 -36.37
N THR A 619 -43.52 -16.04 -35.39
CA THR A 619 -44.51 -16.19 -34.27
C THR A 619 -43.99 -17.39 -33.41
N GLY A 620 -44.41 -17.76 -32.19
CA GLY A 620 -45.32 -17.21 -31.16
C GLY A 620 -45.98 -18.35 -30.30
N ASN A 621 -46.33 -18.08 -29.03
CA ASN A 621 -46.96 -18.99 -28.02
C ASN A 621 -46.10 -20.20 -27.52
N THR A 622 -46.14 -20.68 -26.27
CA THR A 622 -46.77 -20.20 -25.00
C THR A 622 -46.04 -20.83 -23.79
N GLY A 623 -46.01 -20.19 -22.61
CA GLY A 623 -45.57 -20.81 -21.35
C GLY A 623 -44.77 -19.86 -20.43
N SER A 624 -44.96 -19.96 -19.11
CA SER A 624 -44.50 -18.94 -18.14
C SER A 624 -43.54 -19.46 -17.06
N ASN A 625 -42.49 -18.69 -16.77
CA ASN A 625 -42.01 -18.42 -15.41
C ASN A 625 -41.06 -17.20 -15.38
N GLU A 626 -40.95 -16.51 -14.24
CA GLU A 626 -40.13 -15.29 -14.09
C GLU A 626 -38.62 -15.55 -14.15
N PRO A 627 -37.85 -14.54 -14.60
CA PRO A 627 -36.72 -14.09 -13.79
C PRO A 627 -36.71 -12.57 -13.52
N LYS A 628 -36.13 -12.18 -12.38
CA LYS A 628 -36.07 -10.79 -11.89
C LYS A 628 -34.78 -10.10 -12.35
N SER A 629 -34.88 -8.93 -12.99
CA SER A 629 -34.04 -7.72 -12.75
C SER A 629 -34.11 -6.72 -13.91
N SER A 630 -35.19 -5.93 -14.00
CA SER A 630 -35.25 -4.83 -14.97
C SER A 630 -34.37 -3.65 -14.53
N PHE A 631 -33.52 -3.19 -15.45
CA PHE A 631 -32.63 -2.05 -15.30
C PHE A 631 -33.39 -0.78 -14.86
N TYR A 632 -32.97 -0.17 -13.74
CA TYR A 632 -33.41 1.19 -13.40
C TYR A 632 -32.85 2.18 -14.43
N THR A 633 -33.69 3.10 -14.90
CA THR A 633 -33.27 4.16 -15.83
C THR A 633 -33.47 5.53 -15.18
N ASP A 634 -32.39 6.12 -14.66
CA ASP A 634 -32.33 7.38 -13.90
C ASP A 634 -32.89 8.63 -14.64
N LYS A 635 -33.36 8.46 -15.89
CA LYS A 635 -33.98 9.50 -16.72
C LYS A 635 -35.38 9.92 -16.22
N CYS A 636 -36.03 9.09 -15.40
CA CYS A 636 -37.39 9.34 -14.88
C CYS A 636 -37.45 9.47 -13.34
N THR A 637 -36.37 9.94 -12.71
CA THR A 637 -36.29 10.13 -11.26
C THR A 637 -36.57 11.58 -10.82
N VAL A 638 -37.42 11.74 -9.80
CA VAL A 638 -37.70 12.99 -9.10
C VAL A 638 -36.92 13.04 -7.78
N PHE A 639 -36.30 14.18 -7.48
CA PHE A 639 -35.78 14.50 -6.15
C PHE A 639 -36.82 15.32 -5.37
N VAL A 640 -37.10 14.88 -4.14
CA VAL A 640 -38.13 15.44 -3.26
C VAL A 640 -37.46 15.87 -1.95
N SER A 641 -37.70 17.11 -1.54
CA SER A 641 -36.97 17.75 -0.42
C SER A 641 -37.88 18.61 0.45
N ASN A 642 -37.42 18.96 1.66
CA ASN A 642 -38.21 19.60 2.71
C ASN A 642 -39.45 18.77 3.14
N ILE A 643 -39.31 17.44 3.13
CA ILE A 643 -40.28 16.49 3.68
C ILE A 643 -40.19 16.55 5.22
N ASP A 644 -41.32 16.42 5.93
CA ASP A 644 -41.28 16.41 7.39
C ASP A 644 -40.61 15.16 7.97
N LEU A 645 -39.94 15.32 9.12
CA LEU A 645 -39.13 14.27 9.76
C LEU A 645 -39.95 13.07 10.26
N LYS A 646 -41.27 13.22 10.36
CA LYS A 646 -42.24 12.17 10.73
C LYS A 646 -42.83 11.41 9.52
N ALA A 647 -42.61 11.86 8.29
CA ALA A 647 -43.22 11.26 7.10
C ALA A 647 -42.58 9.91 6.75
N ASN A 648 -43.42 8.95 6.38
CA ASN A 648 -43.01 7.63 5.90
C ASN A 648 -43.20 7.49 4.38
N GLU A 649 -42.79 6.34 3.85
CA GLU A 649 -42.89 6.02 2.42
C GLU A 649 -44.36 5.99 1.94
N ASP A 650 -45.27 5.49 2.78
CA ASP A 650 -46.72 5.47 2.52
C ASP A 650 -47.33 6.86 2.35
N ASP A 651 -46.83 7.86 3.09
CA ASP A 651 -47.31 9.25 2.98
C ASP A 651 -46.91 9.87 1.63
N LEU A 652 -45.70 9.53 1.14
CA LEU A 652 -45.25 9.93 -0.19
C LEU A 652 -46.01 9.16 -1.29
N ARG A 653 -46.23 7.85 -1.12
CA ARG A 653 -47.04 7.03 -2.04
C ARG A 653 -48.48 7.55 -2.16
N ARG A 654 -49.08 8.00 -1.05
CA ARG A 654 -50.38 8.70 -1.04
C ARG A 654 -50.31 10.08 -1.69
N PHE A 655 -49.28 10.87 -1.44
CA PHE A 655 -49.15 12.20 -2.04
C PHE A 655 -48.98 12.17 -3.57
N PHE A 656 -48.37 11.11 -4.12
CA PHE A 656 -48.22 10.89 -5.56
C PHE A 656 -49.32 9.99 -6.18
N SER A 657 -50.30 9.48 -5.40
CA SER A 657 -51.32 8.55 -5.95
C SER A 657 -52.17 9.18 -7.05
N ASP A 658 -52.48 10.48 -6.95
CA ASP A 658 -53.28 11.22 -7.95
C ASP A 658 -52.62 11.30 -9.34
N ILE A 659 -51.31 11.00 -9.42
CA ILE A 659 -50.53 11.01 -10.66
C ILE A 659 -50.35 9.59 -11.22
N GLY A 660 -50.33 8.58 -10.36
CA GLY A 660 -49.99 7.21 -10.74
C GLY A 660 -48.51 7.04 -11.13
N GLY A 661 -48.18 5.87 -11.68
CA GLY A 661 -46.87 5.61 -12.31
C GLY A 661 -45.64 5.60 -11.39
N ALA A 662 -45.78 5.69 -10.07
CA ALA A 662 -44.66 5.67 -9.12
C ALA A 662 -44.12 4.24 -8.90
N THR A 663 -43.00 3.93 -9.53
CA THR A 663 -42.36 2.60 -9.57
C THR A 663 -41.61 2.28 -8.28
N ALA A 664 -40.83 3.24 -7.76
CA ALA A 664 -40.06 3.07 -6.52
C ALA A 664 -39.94 4.40 -5.75
N ILE A 665 -39.86 4.32 -4.41
CA ILE A 665 -39.60 5.45 -3.52
C ILE A 665 -38.37 5.11 -2.67
N ARG A 666 -37.43 6.04 -2.54
CA ARG A 666 -36.18 5.86 -1.79
C ARG A 666 -36.02 7.01 -0.79
N LEU A 667 -36.47 6.80 0.44
CA LEU A 667 -36.37 7.79 1.52
C LEU A 667 -34.94 7.82 2.10
N LEU A 668 -34.27 8.98 2.08
CA LEU A 668 -32.89 9.08 2.55
C LEU A 668 -32.84 9.23 4.07
N LYS A 669 -32.55 8.13 4.76
CA LYS A 669 -32.36 8.06 6.23
C LYS A 669 -30.87 8.20 6.57
N ASP A 670 -30.58 8.77 7.74
CA ASP A 670 -29.22 8.82 8.27
C ASP A 670 -28.74 7.41 8.70
N LYS A 671 -27.48 7.08 8.41
CA LYS A 671 -26.91 5.74 8.64
C LYS A 671 -26.76 5.41 10.12
N PHE A 672 -26.49 6.40 10.97
CA PHE A 672 -26.22 6.17 12.40
C PHE A 672 -27.49 6.30 13.25
N THR A 673 -28.31 7.32 13.03
CA THR A 673 -29.54 7.55 13.82
C THR A 673 -30.80 6.87 13.26
N LYS A 674 -30.76 6.32 12.04
CA LYS A 674 -31.90 5.79 11.26
C LYS A 674 -33.06 6.78 11.02
N LYS A 675 -32.94 8.04 11.44
CA LYS A 675 -33.96 9.08 11.25
C LYS A 675 -33.97 9.59 9.82
N SER A 676 -35.17 9.93 9.31
CA SER A 676 -35.38 10.49 7.98
C SER A 676 -34.71 11.87 7.84
N ARG A 677 -33.93 12.10 6.77
CA ARG A 677 -33.26 13.40 6.54
C ARG A 677 -34.14 14.45 5.84
N GLY A 678 -35.44 14.20 5.69
CA GLY A 678 -36.38 15.09 4.98
C GLY A 678 -36.19 15.11 3.46
N LEU A 679 -35.50 14.11 2.90
CA LEU A 679 -35.15 13.97 1.48
C LEU A 679 -35.59 12.59 0.95
N ALA A 680 -36.04 12.53 -0.31
CA ALA A 680 -36.39 11.28 -0.99
C ALA A 680 -36.12 11.36 -2.50
N TYR A 681 -35.99 10.20 -3.13
CA TYR A 681 -36.08 10.04 -4.57
C TYR A 681 -37.33 9.23 -4.92
N VAL A 682 -37.99 9.55 -6.04
CA VAL A 682 -39.16 8.82 -6.56
C VAL A 682 -38.95 8.54 -8.04
N ASP A 683 -38.94 7.27 -8.43
CA ASP A 683 -38.79 6.82 -9.81
C ASP A 683 -40.18 6.62 -10.42
N PHE A 684 -40.44 7.23 -11.58
CA PHE A 684 -41.71 7.11 -12.31
C PHE A 684 -41.56 6.31 -13.61
N SER A 685 -42.64 5.67 -14.06
CA SER A 685 -42.69 4.88 -15.31
C SER A 685 -42.51 5.74 -16.57
N ASP A 686 -43.06 6.96 -16.59
CA ASP A 686 -43.12 7.80 -17.79
C ASP A 686 -42.71 9.25 -17.51
N ASN A 687 -42.11 9.88 -18.52
CA ASN A 687 -41.80 11.30 -18.51
C ASN A 687 -43.08 12.18 -18.40
N LYS A 688 -44.26 11.68 -18.80
CA LYS A 688 -45.55 12.37 -18.56
C LYS A 688 -45.90 12.45 -17.07
N HIS A 689 -45.72 11.34 -16.33
CA HIS A 689 -45.92 11.31 -14.88
C HIS A 689 -44.86 12.15 -14.15
N LEU A 690 -43.62 12.16 -14.66
CA LEU A 690 -42.53 13.03 -14.18
C LEU A 690 -42.91 14.52 -14.23
N GLU A 691 -43.51 14.98 -15.33
CA GLU A 691 -43.92 16.38 -15.49
C GLU A 691 -45.22 16.73 -14.76
N ALA A 692 -46.07 15.74 -14.44
CA ALA A 692 -47.17 15.93 -13.50
C ALA A 692 -46.65 16.08 -12.06
N ALA A 693 -45.66 15.29 -11.64
CA ALA A 693 -45.02 15.40 -10.33
C ALA A 693 -44.34 16.76 -10.12
N LEU A 694 -43.63 17.29 -11.13
CA LEU A 694 -43.06 18.65 -11.09
C LEU A 694 -44.13 19.74 -10.86
N ARG A 695 -45.35 19.58 -11.39
CA ARG A 695 -46.45 20.55 -11.21
C ARG A 695 -47.02 20.55 -9.78
N LYS A 696 -46.77 19.52 -8.96
CA LYS A 696 -47.11 19.50 -7.52
C LYS A 696 -46.10 20.21 -6.61
N ASN A 697 -45.04 20.80 -7.16
CA ASN A 697 -44.01 21.50 -6.38
C ASN A 697 -44.63 22.61 -5.46
N LYS A 698 -44.16 22.71 -4.21
CA LYS A 698 -44.63 23.61 -3.14
C LYS A 698 -46.00 23.29 -2.52
N GLN A 699 -46.66 22.19 -2.88
CA GLN A 699 -47.84 21.69 -2.13
C GLN A 699 -47.46 21.24 -0.71
N LYS A 700 -48.44 21.22 0.21
CA LYS A 700 -48.23 20.86 1.62
C LYS A 700 -48.36 19.34 1.84
N LEU A 701 -47.33 18.72 2.40
CA LEU A 701 -47.37 17.39 3.00
C LEU A 701 -47.20 17.54 4.52
N LEU A 702 -48.13 17.00 5.32
CA LEU A 702 -48.09 17.05 6.79
C LEU A 702 -47.77 18.46 7.35
N GLY A 703 -48.33 19.49 6.72
CA GLY A 703 -48.16 20.91 7.09
C GLY A 703 -46.99 21.64 6.42
N LYS A 704 -45.92 20.94 6.01
CA LYS A 704 -44.73 21.55 5.36
C LYS A 704 -44.85 21.57 3.84
N LYS A 705 -44.37 22.64 3.19
CA LYS A 705 -44.35 22.75 1.72
C LYS A 705 -43.18 21.94 1.15
N VAL A 706 -43.47 20.92 0.36
CA VAL A 706 -42.48 20.02 -0.24
C VAL A 706 -41.90 20.64 -1.52
N SER A 707 -40.59 20.56 -1.71
CA SER A 707 -39.88 21.04 -2.89
C SER A 707 -39.52 19.88 -3.81
N ILE A 708 -39.91 19.97 -5.08
CA ILE A 708 -39.87 18.87 -6.06
C ILE A 708 -39.08 19.30 -7.30
N ALA A 709 -38.06 18.51 -7.69
CA ALA A 709 -37.19 18.78 -8.83
C ALA A 709 -36.85 17.50 -9.62
N ARG A 710 -36.44 17.63 -10.89
CA ARG A 710 -35.86 16.51 -11.66
C ARG A 710 -34.49 16.15 -11.08
N SER A 711 -34.19 14.86 -10.94
CA SER A 711 -32.87 14.39 -10.54
C SER A 711 -31.89 14.52 -11.70
N ASP A 712 -30.66 14.98 -11.44
CA ASP A 712 -29.60 15.14 -12.43
C ASP A 712 -28.25 14.72 -11.80
N PRO A 713 -27.91 13.41 -11.83
CA PRO A 713 -26.75 12.88 -11.10
C PRO A 713 -25.41 13.40 -11.66
N SER A 714 -25.38 13.88 -12.90
CA SER A 714 -24.18 14.39 -13.59
C SER A 714 -23.52 15.56 -12.84
N LYS A 715 -24.34 16.47 -12.28
CA LYS A 715 -23.84 17.69 -11.62
C LYS A 715 -23.14 17.43 -10.29
N SER A 716 -23.26 16.23 -9.70
CA SER A 716 -22.63 15.87 -8.42
C SER A 716 -21.09 15.82 -8.46
N LYS A 717 -20.46 15.77 -9.65
CA LYS A 717 -19.00 15.66 -9.83
C LYS A 717 -18.27 16.94 -10.24
N LYS A 718 -18.94 18.10 -10.33
CA LYS A 718 -18.31 19.39 -10.71
C LYS A 718 -18.78 20.60 -9.89
N SER A 719 -18.57 20.57 -8.57
CA SER A 719 -18.53 21.78 -7.72
C SER A 719 -18.07 21.45 -6.29
N ARG A 720 -16.75 21.55 -6.04
CA ARG A 720 -16.20 21.45 -4.68
C ARG A 720 -14.90 22.24 -4.46
N GLU A 721 -14.93 23.51 -4.85
CA GLU A 721 -13.91 24.50 -4.47
C GLU A 721 -14.52 25.92 -4.50
N ALA A 722 -13.84 26.85 -3.82
CA ALA A 722 -14.20 28.26 -3.58
C ALA A 722 -15.45 28.56 -2.68
N GLY A 723 -15.24 29.45 -1.69
CA GLY A 723 -16.28 30.27 -1.05
C GLY A 723 -16.53 31.57 -1.85
N PRO A 724 -17.14 32.63 -1.27
CA PRO A 724 -16.83 33.17 0.07
C PRO A 724 -18.09 33.58 0.89
N SER A 725 -17.90 34.44 1.90
CA SER A 725 -18.91 34.89 2.88
C SER A 725 -19.10 36.42 2.92
N SER A 726 -20.35 36.86 3.07
CA SER A 726 -20.77 38.20 3.56
C SER A 726 -22.19 38.08 4.14
N THR A 727 -22.44 38.34 5.43
CA THR A 727 -22.57 39.61 6.19
C THR A 727 -23.82 40.45 5.82
N GLY A 728 -24.69 40.71 6.81
CA GLY A 728 -25.88 41.54 6.67
C GLY A 728 -26.93 41.38 7.79
N HIS A 729 -27.10 42.45 8.56
CA HIS A 729 -28.13 42.85 9.54
C HIS A 729 -29.59 42.31 9.35
N ASP A 730 -30.51 42.32 10.34
CA ASP A 730 -30.56 43.13 11.58
C ASP A 730 -31.50 42.61 12.72
N ASN A 731 -31.42 43.29 13.88
CA ASN A 731 -32.41 43.48 14.96
C ASN A 731 -32.84 42.35 15.94
N LEU A 732 -32.62 42.65 17.23
CA LEU A 732 -33.32 42.20 18.45
C LEU A 732 -34.69 42.90 18.60
N PRO A 733 -35.67 42.41 19.41
CA PRO A 733 -35.66 42.44 20.90
C PRO A 733 -36.19 41.14 21.57
N GLN A 734 -36.30 40.98 22.90
CA GLN A 734 -35.55 41.47 24.09
C GLN A 734 -36.28 40.97 25.37
N SER A 735 -35.68 39.99 26.07
CA SER A 735 -35.91 39.60 27.48
C SER A 735 -35.04 38.34 27.71
N GLY A 736 -34.33 38.12 28.81
CA GLY A 736 -34.63 38.46 30.21
C GLY A 736 -35.08 37.16 30.90
N ASP A 737 -34.47 36.67 31.98
CA ASP A 737 -33.37 37.24 32.77
C ASP A 737 -32.61 36.12 33.54
N ASP A 738 -31.41 36.46 34.01
CA ASP A 738 -30.55 35.89 35.09
C ASP A 738 -30.53 34.40 35.52
N GLY A 739 -29.44 34.03 36.24
CA GLY A 739 -29.50 32.96 37.27
C GLY A 739 -28.68 31.68 37.05
N ALA A 740 -27.42 31.68 37.45
CA ALA A 740 -26.57 30.47 37.49
C ALA A 740 -26.59 29.77 38.87
N LYS A 741 -26.72 28.42 38.89
CA LYS A 741 -25.93 27.49 39.74
C LYS A 741 -26.34 26.00 39.64
N ALA A 742 -25.33 25.14 39.59
CA ALA A 742 -25.34 23.77 40.15
C ALA A 742 -24.82 23.85 41.62
N PRO A 743 -24.83 22.77 42.46
CA PRO A 743 -25.07 21.35 42.15
C PRO A 743 -25.96 20.60 43.17
N GLY A 744 -26.11 19.26 43.01
CA GLY A 744 -26.33 18.37 44.16
C GLY A 744 -27.15 17.09 43.95
N SER A 745 -26.60 15.96 44.42
CA SER A 745 -27.27 14.75 44.95
C SER A 745 -28.32 13.96 44.12
N ARG A 746 -28.10 12.63 44.05
CA ARG A 746 -29.16 11.62 43.81
C ARG A 746 -30.03 11.45 45.07
N PRO A 747 -31.13 10.66 44.99
CA PRO A 747 -31.02 9.31 45.56
C PRO A 747 -31.51 8.19 44.62
N ASP A 748 -31.21 6.95 44.98
CA ASP A 748 -31.46 5.75 44.18
C ASP A 748 -32.87 5.17 44.41
N LYS A 749 -33.32 4.29 43.48
CA LYS A 749 -34.24 3.19 43.82
C LYS A 749 -34.17 2.04 42.81
N GLU A 750 -34.47 0.85 43.31
CA GLU A 750 -34.30 -0.44 42.62
C GLU A 750 -35.47 -0.79 41.69
N VAL A 751 -35.22 -1.67 40.71
CA VAL A 751 -36.26 -2.43 39.99
C VAL A 751 -35.78 -3.89 39.89
N ALA A 752 -36.73 -4.82 39.97
CA ALA A 752 -36.48 -6.25 40.21
C ALA A 752 -36.11 -7.06 38.95
N LYS A 753 -35.76 -8.33 39.18
CA LYS A 753 -35.58 -9.38 38.17
C LYS A 753 -36.91 -9.80 37.54
N ASP A 754 -36.84 -10.30 36.30
CA ASP A 754 -37.73 -11.37 35.81
C ASP A 754 -36.92 -12.35 34.95
N ASP A 755 -37.17 -13.65 35.10
CA ASP A 755 -36.43 -14.73 34.42
C ASP A 755 -37.22 -15.27 33.21
N VAL A 756 -36.59 -15.34 32.03
CA VAL A 756 -37.14 -16.05 30.86
C VAL A 756 -36.08 -16.96 30.22
N LYS A 757 -36.33 -18.28 30.26
CA LYS A 757 -35.50 -19.30 29.61
C LYS A 757 -35.84 -19.42 28.12
N ILE A 758 -34.85 -19.38 27.24
CA ILE A 758 -34.94 -19.93 25.87
C ILE A 758 -33.70 -20.82 25.60
N THR A 759 -33.92 -21.94 24.91
CA THR A 759 -32.95 -23.00 24.65
C THR A 759 -31.91 -22.64 23.60
N GLY A 760 -30.64 -23.04 23.81
CA GLY A 760 -29.54 -22.76 22.87
C GLY A 760 -29.42 -23.74 21.68
N LYS A 761 -28.55 -23.38 20.73
CA LYS A 761 -28.01 -24.23 19.65
C LYS A 761 -26.55 -23.84 19.36
N ASN A 762 -25.79 -24.80 18.85
CA ASN A 762 -24.31 -24.82 18.84
C ASN A 762 -23.62 -23.61 18.19
N THR A 763 -22.57 -23.11 18.85
CA THR A 763 -21.46 -22.38 18.24
C THR A 763 -20.16 -23.16 18.46
N PHE A 764 -19.71 -23.89 17.44
CA PHE A 764 -18.32 -24.36 17.34
C PHE A 764 -17.50 -23.34 16.51
N PHE A 765 -16.17 -23.45 16.57
CA PHE A 765 -15.19 -22.42 16.17
C PHE A 765 -15.16 -21.17 17.06
N ALA A 766 -14.51 -21.33 18.21
CA ALA A 766 -13.81 -20.25 18.90
C ALA A 766 -12.40 -20.76 19.25
N PRO A 767 -11.31 -20.16 18.74
CA PRO A 767 -9.96 -20.58 19.10
C PRO A 767 -9.69 -20.31 20.57
N ARG A 768 -9.13 -21.29 21.29
CA ARG A 768 -8.72 -21.13 22.69
C ARG A 768 -7.27 -20.64 22.76
N SER A 769 -6.96 -19.94 23.85
CA SER A 769 -5.62 -19.50 24.27
C SER A 769 -4.79 -18.75 23.21
N VAL A 770 -4.75 -17.41 23.34
CA VAL A 770 -3.64 -16.61 22.80
C VAL A 770 -2.38 -16.98 23.58
N VAL A 771 -1.53 -17.82 23.00
CA VAL A 771 -0.16 -18.03 23.48
C VAL A 771 0.66 -16.79 23.12
N LYS A 772 1.47 -16.30 24.06
CA LYS A 772 2.33 -15.13 23.84
C LYS A 772 3.50 -15.52 22.91
N PRO A 773 3.76 -14.81 21.80
CA PRO A 773 5.03 -14.95 21.10
C PRO A 773 6.16 -14.39 21.99
N LEU A 774 7.25 -15.15 22.09
CA LEU A 774 8.48 -14.73 22.78
C LEU A 774 9.36 -13.90 21.85
N GLY A 775 10.20 -13.05 22.44
CA GLY A 775 11.29 -12.36 21.76
C GLY A 775 12.52 -12.31 22.66
N TRP A 776 13.70 -12.46 22.06
CA TRP A 776 14.99 -12.11 22.68
C TRP A 776 15.07 -10.59 22.97
N THR A 777 15.96 -10.06 23.81
CA THR A 777 17.24 -10.57 24.36
C THR A 777 17.37 -10.38 25.88
N THR A 778 18.39 -11.02 26.46
CA THR A 778 18.92 -10.73 27.80
C THR A 778 19.61 -9.36 27.87
N LYS A 779 19.59 -8.71 29.05
CA LYS A 779 20.57 -7.67 29.39
C LYS A 779 20.75 -7.47 30.91
N ASP A 780 21.98 -7.74 31.34
CA ASP A 780 22.71 -7.27 32.53
C ASP A 780 21.99 -7.13 33.89
N ASP A 781 22.37 -8.02 34.81
CA ASP A 781 22.03 -8.00 36.23
C ASP A 781 22.72 -6.85 37.00
N LYS A 782 21.99 -6.15 37.87
CA LYS A 782 22.55 -5.35 38.97
C LYS A 782 21.66 -5.38 40.22
N THR A 783 21.95 -6.34 41.08
CA THR A 783 21.96 -6.23 42.55
C THR A 783 20.89 -5.34 43.21
N ASP A 784 19.89 -5.97 43.81
CA ASP A 784 19.70 -5.82 45.27
C ASP A 784 19.13 -7.11 45.89
N GLY A 785 19.35 -7.31 47.19
CA GLY A 785 19.01 -8.54 47.90
C GLY A 785 17.67 -8.44 48.67
N GLY A 786 16.75 -9.37 48.40
CA GLY A 786 15.47 -9.43 49.12
C GLY A 786 14.89 -10.85 49.17
N THR A 787 15.15 -11.60 50.24
CA THR A 787 14.52 -12.91 50.47
C THR A 787 13.03 -12.76 50.78
N GLY A 788 12.17 -13.29 49.91
CA GLY A 788 10.72 -13.31 50.09
C GLY A 788 10.13 -14.65 49.65
N GLU A 789 9.39 -15.30 50.55
CA GLU A 789 8.79 -16.62 50.32
C GLU A 789 7.63 -16.57 49.30
N LEU A 790 7.45 -17.67 48.55
CA LEU A 790 6.40 -17.80 47.56
C LEU A 790 5.02 -17.94 48.24
N LYS A 791 4.15 -16.96 48.00
CA LYS A 791 2.81 -16.88 48.61
C LYS A 791 1.82 -17.87 47.99
N SER A 792 0.94 -18.41 48.83
CA SER A 792 -0.10 -19.36 48.42
C SER A 792 -1.10 -18.75 47.42
N ASN A 793 -1.61 -19.59 46.51
CA ASN A 793 -2.71 -19.27 45.58
C ASN A 793 -3.97 -18.73 46.29
N GLU A 794 -4.15 -19.05 47.57
CA GLU A 794 -5.29 -18.61 48.38
C GLU A 794 -5.18 -17.14 48.82
N GLU A 795 -3.96 -16.60 48.98
CA GLU A 795 -3.76 -15.16 49.18
C GLU A 795 -4.05 -14.37 47.89
N PHE A 796 -3.56 -14.87 46.74
CA PHE A 796 -3.84 -14.28 45.42
C PHE A 796 -5.34 -14.17 45.13
N ARG A 797 -6.11 -15.17 45.54
CA ARG A 797 -7.57 -15.20 45.37
C ARG A 797 -8.31 -14.12 46.18
N ASN A 798 -7.74 -13.70 47.30
CA ASN A 798 -8.29 -12.65 48.16
C ASN A 798 -7.90 -11.23 47.71
N LEU A 799 -6.84 -11.06 46.91
CA LEU A 799 -6.46 -9.76 46.34
C LEU A 799 -7.44 -9.29 45.25
N LEU A 800 -7.97 -10.22 44.46
CA LEU A 800 -8.87 -9.98 43.31
C LEU A 800 -10.34 -9.64 43.68
N LEU A 801 -10.65 -9.48 44.98
CA LEU A 801 -12.01 -9.24 45.49
C LEU A 801 -12.18 -7.93 46.28
N LYS A 802 -11.30 -6.94 46.07
CA LYS A 802 -11.42 -5.61 46.69
C LYS A 802 -11.35 -4.45 45.68
N LYS A 803 -12.52 -4.18 45.08
CA LYS A 803 -12.92 -3.01 44.27
C LYS A 803 -12.22 -2.83 42.93
#